data_AF-A0A5C6AWT5-F1
#
_entry.id   AF-A0A5C6AWT5-F1
#
_cell.length_a   1.000
_cell.length_b   1.000
_cell.length_c   1.000
_cell.angle_alpha   90.00
_cell.angle_beta   90.00
_cell.angle_gamma   90.00
#
_symmetry.space_group_name_H-M   'P 1'
#
loop_
_entity.id
_entity.type
_entity.pdbx_description
1 polymer ?
#
loop_
_entity_poly.entity_id
_entity_poly.type
_entity_poly.pdbx_seq_one_letter_code
_entity_poly.pdbx_strand_id
1 'polypeptide(L)'
;MRRTALLIAVYCLTFFVADSIAQAQPPGRPGGPSQQGRGAGGQFGGPGGGQGGQAGQQAPPWLAIFDADSDGEISADEIKNATASLLKLDRNRDGRLTGEELRPNGGSGAQGRPGGPGGGQQMREQQGQRGGPGGARQGSGNAGGPGGRGPGSGAPGGGGRGGDPAQGDAAFAAQVLTLDTNKDGLMTLDELPGHMHDAFEIADADKNGSLNDKELLVLASQFRRGALNPDADQEMKNPPTQGRQPAQGGRGAGQSPGRGGQGQSGQGQSGQGQSGGRGGQRGGAGGGQASRGAERQRPRDRVSPRDAQFNEKLPIGSTLPDSLQLYNVDRKLVAANSIFDAKYTVVVGGCLTCPEFRNSYPEIEAVAADYRDKGVQFYFLFQSLTHPENWGYVQPTSIQERFAQVDHAKELLKTSIPWLTDTMNGEMKQHFGMTPNSQFVFDRDGKIVHRASWGRGSSLRESLEELVGPSEKVTTVAELNLPQFTSQRTNPNDMLFERKTLEGIAAPLKVVAGGEEMQAESLKSLDFTESNRYAKLRPEADQQLLRTGSGQLYLGFRQDPILGAEWNNLATPPKYRITADGVTITPAMAEAEKLSVESDTEPREFLVDVKNWEAGKPIKVEIQYFACNKKKGWCKPVTQEFTVWLEQDRTAGMVAGRSHFPGGGGRGDGQRRGQ
;
A
#
# COMPACT_ATOMS: atom_id res chain seq x y z
N MET A 1 -47.44 -23.12 39.67
CA MET A 1 -46.96 -24.27 40.46
C MET A 1 -46.74 -25.45 39.51
N ARG A 2 -45.51 -25.99 39.48
CA ARG A 2 -45.06 -27.37 39.15
C ARG A 2 -45.55 -27.98 37.79
N ARG A 3 -44.66 -28.27 36.82
CA ARG A 3 -43.79 -29.48 36.69
C ARG A 3 -44.65 -30.76 36.62
N THR A 4 -44.52 -31.77 35.75
CA THR A 4 -43.35 -32.41 35.08
C THR A 4 -43.80 -33.75 34.43
N ALA A 5 -42.87 -34.36 33.67
CA ALA A 5 -42.67 -35.81 33.37
C ALA A 5 -43.35 -36.34 32.08
N LEU A 6 -42.65 -36.76 31.01
CA LEU A 6 -41.46 -37.62 30.80
C LEU A 6 -41.73 -39.10 31.12
N LEU A 7 -41.84 -39.93 30.07
CA LEU A 7 -41.70 -41.38 30.13
C LEU A 7 -41.06 -41.90 28.83
N ILE A 8 -39.88 -42.46 29.00
CA ILE A 8 -39.05 -43.18 28.04
C ILE A 8 -39.53 -44.64 28.03
N ALA A 9 -39.69 -45.26 26.86
CA ALA A 9 -39.78 -46.71 26.72
C ALA A 9 -38.85 -47.17 25.57
N VAL A 10 -37.79 -47.86 25.98
CA VAL A 10 -36.83 -48.61 25.17
C VAL A 10 -37.51 -49.91 24.71
N TYR A 11 -37.38 -50.26 23.43
CA TYR A 11 -37.65 -51.61 22.96
C TYR A 11 -36.49 -52.09 22.09
N CYS A 12 -35.70 -53.00 22.67
CA CYS A 12 -34.75 -53.86 21.97
C CYS A 12 -35.40 -55.24 21.82
N LEU A 13 -35.52 -55.76 20.60
CA LEU A 13 -35.25 -57.18 20.32
C LEU A 13 -34.97 -57.39 18.83
N THR A 14 -34.15 -58.41 18.57
CA THR A 14 -33.18 -58.60 17.50
C THR A 14 -33.47 -59.83 16.62
N PHE A 15 -32.75 -59.91 15.49
CA PHE A 15 -32.37 -61.09 14.65
C PHE A 15 -33.33 -61.58 13.54
N PHE A 16 -32.87 -61.53 12.28
CA PHE A 16 -32.18 -62.65 11.62
C PHE A 16 -31.36 -62.22 10.38
N VAL A 17 -30.31 -63.01 10.10
CA VAL A 17 -29.14 -62.83 9.23
C VAL A 17 -29.31 -63.55 7.88
N ALA A 18 -28.65 -63.05 6.82
CA ALA A 18 -28.03 -63.90 5.79
C ALA A 18 -26.87 -63.17 5.09
N ASP A 19 -25.64 -63.61 5.42
CA ASP A 19 -24.39 -63.34 4.70
C ASP A 19 -24.18 -64.40 3.59
N SER A 20 -23.44 -64.05 2.54
CA SER A 20 -22.74 -65.02 1.69
C SER A 20 -21.37 -64.49 1.30
N ILE A 21 -20.35 -65.24 1.74
CA ILE A 21 -18.93 -65.03 1.50
C ILE A 21 -18.49 -66.09 0.48
N ALA A 22 -17.67 -65.71 -0.49
CA ALA A 22 -16.81 -66.65 -1.21
C ALA A 22 -15.40 -66.06 -1.36
N GLN A 23 -14.41 -66.75 -0.78
CA GLN A 23 -12.98 -66.51 -0.94
C GLN A 23 -12.39 -67.46 -1.98
N ALA A 24 -11.38 -66.99 -2.73
CA ALA A 24 -10.22 -67.80 -3.15
C ALA A 24 -9.00 -66.90 -3.47
N GLN A 25 -7.81 -67.45 -3.19
CA GLN A 25 -6.48 -66.83 -3.03
C GLN A 25 -5.63 -66.70 -4.33
N PRO A 26 -4.42 -66.08 -4.30
CA PRO A 26 -3.69 -65.56 -5.47
C PRO A 26 -2.64 -66.52 -6.06
N PRO A 27 -2.07 -66.20 -7.25
CA PRO A 27 -0.66 -66.55 -7.50
C PRO A 27 0.16 -65.52 -8.30
N GLY A 28 1.42 -65.32 -7.88
CA GLY A 28 2.63 -65.57 -8.68
C GLY A 28 3.03 -64.65 -9.85
N ARG A 29 4.24 -64.07 -9.74
CA ARG A 29 5.07 -63.54 -10.84
C ARG A 29 5.93 -64.69 -11.42
N PRO A 30 6.08 -64.83 -12.76
CA PRO A 30 7.46 -64.84 -13.32
C PRO A 30 7.60 -64.39 -14.80
N GLY A 31 8.77 -63.80 -15.13
CA GLY A 31 9.56 -64.05 -16.36
C GLY A 31 9.10 -63.55 -17.73
N GLY A 32 9.95 -62.78 -18.44
CA GLY A 32 9.86 -62.52 -19.89
C GLY A 32 10.19 -63.78 -20.74
N PRO A 33 10.05 -63.72 -22.08
CA PRO A 33 11.14 -63.17 -22.90
C PRO A 33 10.72 -62.39 -24.17
N SER A 34 11.77 -61.90 -24.82
CA SER A 34 11.95 -61.10 -26.03
C SER A 34 11.37 -61.64 -27.35
N GLN A 35 11.05 -60.77 -28.31
CA GLN A 35 11.88 -60.47 -29.49
C GLN A 35 11.14 -59.66 -30.59
N GLN A 36 11.88 -58.67 -31.11
CA GLN A 36 12.01 -58.27 -32.53
C GLN A 36 10.77 -57.71 -33.28
N GLY A 37 10.84 -56.57 -33.97
CA GLY A 37 11.96 -55.66 -34.24
C GLY A 37 11.70 -54.80 -35.49
N ARG A 38 12.62 -53.83 -35.67
CA ARG A 38 12.97 -53.05 -36.88
C ARG A 38 12.05 -51.87 -37.24
N GLY A 39 12.57 -50.68 -37.57
CA GLY A 39 13.95 -50.22 -37.78
C GLY A 39 13.96 -48.69 -37.90
N ALA A 40 15.01 -48.02 -37.39
CA ALA A 40 16.19 -47.52 -38.13
C ALA A 40 16.01 -46.02 -38.44
N GLY A 41 16.96 -45.09 -38.25
CA GLY A 41 18.39 -45.02 -37.90
C GLY A 41 18.78 -43.54 -38.19
N GLY A 42 19.86 -42.91 -37.74
CA GLY A 42 21.08 -43.21 -36.99
C GLY A 42 21.72 -41.83 -36.66
N GLN A 43 23.01 -41.61 -36.41
CA GLN A 43 24.21 -42.40 -36.12
C GLN A 43 25.28 -41.35 -35.71
N PHE A 44 25.88 -41.51 -34.52
CA PHE A 44 27.29 -41.33 -34.14
C PHE A 44 28.08 -40.02 -34.38
N GLY A 45 28.83 -39.64 -33.34
CA GLY A 45 30.28 -39.38 -33.47
C GLY A 45 30.84 -38.20 -32.68
N GLY A 46 31.30 -38.42 -31.45
CA GLY A 46 32.24 -37.52 -30.76
C GLY A 46 33.70 -37.85 -31.10
N PRO A 47 34.65 -36.99 -30.69
CA PRO A 47 35.76 -37.48 -29.85
C PRO A 47 35.99 -36.60 -28.60
N GLY A 48 36.33 -37.25 -27.48
CA GLY A 48 36.60 -36.65 -26.16
C GLY A 48 37.95 -35.92 -26.06
N GLY A 49 38.48 -35.58 -24.88
CA GLY A 49 38.06 -35.72 -23.49
C GLY A 49 38.99 -34.85 -22.62
N GLY A 50 38.71 -34.67 -21.33
CA GLY A 50 39.57 -33.87 -20.46
C GLY A 50 39.03 -33.66 -19.05
N GLN A 51 39.55 -34.47 -18.14
CA GLN A 51 39.41 -34.55 -16.69
C GLN A 51 39.64 -33.22 -15.93
N GLY A 52 38.86 -32.97 -14.87
CA GLY A 52 39.32 -32.31 -13.65
C GLY A 52 38.59 -31.03 -13.21
N GLY A 53 37.99 -31.07 -12.01
CA GLY A 53 37.77 -29.89 -11.16
C GLY A 53 36.33 -29.60 -10.77
N GLN A 54 35.85 -30.24 -9.70
CA GLN A 54 34.76 -29.72 -8.87
C GLN A 54 35.16 -28.31 -8.38
N ALA A 55 34.54 -27.27 -8.93
CA ALA A 55 34.55 -25.94 -8.31
C ALA A 55 33.34 -25.90 -7.38
N GLY A 56 33.59 -26.18 -6.10
CA GLY A 56 32.62 -25.95 -5.04
C GLY A 56 32.10 -24.53 -5.13
N GLN A 57 30.78 -24.39 -5.20
CA GLN A 57 30.11 -23.13 -4.94
C GLN A 57 30.46 -22.75 -3.50
N GLN A 58 31.43 -21.85 -3.35
CA GLN A 58 31.76 -21.29 -2.04
C GLN A 58 30.51 -20.55 -1.56
N ALA A 59 29.88 -21.10 -0.52
CA ALA A 59 28.79 -20.43 0.16
C ALA A 59 29.25 -19.02 0.58
N PRO A 60 28.36 -18.01 0.49
CA PRO A 60 28.66 -16.65 0.95
C PRO A 60 29.32 -16.68 2.35
N PRO A 61 30.37 -15.87 2.61
CA PRO A 61 31.21 -15.99 3.81
C PRO A 61 30.50 -15.91 5.17
N TRP A 62 29.25 -15.45 5.20
CA TRP A 62 28.44 -15.33 6.41
C TRP A 62 27.60 -16.59 6.71
N LEU A 63 27.42 -17.50 5.75
CA LEU A 63 26.72 -18.78 5.92
C LEU A 63 27.58 -19.85 6.60
N ALA A 64 28.92 -19.76 6.46
CA ALA A 64 29.89 -20.65 7.13
C ALA A 64 29.89 -20.55 8.67
N ILE A 65 29.15 -19.60 9.24
CA ILE A 65 28.98 -19.42 10.69
C ILE A 65 27.95 -20.41 11.24
N PHE A 66 27.00 -20.83 10.41
CA PHE A 66 25.86 -21.67 10.78
C PHE A 66 26.02 -23.12 10.32
N ASP A 67 26.75 -23.35 9.23
CA ASP A 67 27.16 -24.65 8.72
C ASP A 67 28.40 -25.14 9.50
N ALA A 68 28.13 -25.82 10.61
CA ALA A 68 29.13 -26.23 11.59
C ALA A 68 29.96 -27.43 11.14
N ASP A 69 29.41 -28.28 10.26
CA ASP A 69 30.12 -29.41 9.67
C ASP A 69 30.71 -29.12 8.28
N SER A 70 30.45 -27.92 7.74
CA SER A 70 31.01 -27.39 6.50
C SER A 70 30.67 -28.23 5.28
N ASP A 71 29.48 -28.83 5.28
CA ASP A 71 28.98 -29.66 4.19
C ASP A 71 28.29 -28.85 3.07
N GLY A 72 28.05 -27.55 3.31
CA GLY A 72 27.46 -26.62 2.37
C GLY A 72 25.94 -26.50 2.48
N GLU A 73 25.30 -27.25 3.38
CA GLU A 73 23.88 -27.14 3.73
C GLU A 73 23.73 -26.66 5.19
N ILE A 74 22.53 -26.22 5.58
CA ILE A 74 22.25 -25.91 6.99
C ILE A 74 21.14 -26.84 7.45
N SER A 75 21.51 -27.83 8.26
CA SER A 75 20.60 -28.84 8.78
C SER A 75 19.64 -28.28 9.84
N ALA A 76 18.56 -29.00 10.12
CA ALA A 76 17.57 -28.60 11.12
C ALA A 76 18.16 -28.47 12.53
N ASP A 77 19.25 -29.18 12.83
CA ASP A 77 19.92 -29.10 14.13
C ASP A 77 20.92 -27.93 14.21
N GLU A 78 21.46 -27.48 13.08
CA GLU A 78 22.27 -26.26 12.98
C GLU A 78 21.42 -25.00 13.06
N ILE A 79 20.22 -25.01 12.47
CA ILE A 79 19.22 -23.93 12.63
C ILE A 79 18.84 -23.77 14.10
N LYS A 80 18.61 -24.87 14.82
CA LYS A 80 18.27 -24.83 16.26
C LYS A 80 19.41 -24.27 17.11
N ASN A 81 20.66 -24.47 16.69
CA ASN A 81 21.85 -24.01 17.41
C ASN A 81 22.39 -22.66 16.92
N ALA A 82 21.73 -22.03 15.94
CA ALA A 82 22.15 -20.76 15.34
C ALA A 82 22.30 -19.63 16.36
N THR A 83 21.44 -19.58 17.39
CA THR A 83 21.52 -18.58 18.47
C THR A 83 22.83 -18.69 19.26
N ALA A 84 23.31 -19.92 19.51
CA ALA A 84 24.58 -20.14 20.19
C ALA A 84 25.79 -19.74 19.32
N SER A 85 25.69 -19.87 18.00
CA SER A 85 26.72 -19.42 17.05
C SER A 85 26.76 -17.89 16.92
N LEU A 86 25.60 -17.22 16.93
CA LEU A 86 25.52 -15.76 16.89
C LEU A 86 26.08 -15.10 18.16
N LEU A 87 25.81 -15.68 19.33
CA LEU A 87 26.36 -15.21 20.60
C LEU A 87 27.90 -15.31 20.68
N LYS A 88 28.54 -16.17 19.86
CA LYS A 88 30.00 -16.26 19.78
C LYS A 88 30.63 -15.15 18.94
N LEU A 89 29.84 -14.49 18.09
CA LEU A 89 30.30 -13.37 17.27
C LEU A 89 30.23 -12.04 18.02
N ASP A 90 29.38 -11.94 19.04
CA ASP A 90 29.24 -10.76 19.91
C ASP A 90 30.43 -10.72 20.87
N ARG A 91 31.57 -10.22 20.37
CA ARG A 91 32.85 -10.26 21.07
C ARG A 91 32.87 -9.24 22.19
N ASN A 92 32.20 -8.12 22.00
CA ASN A 92 32.12 -7.06 23.01
C ASN A 92 30.98 -7.30 24.03
N ARG A 93 30.11 -8.30 23.80
CA ARG A 93 29.00 -8.73 24.66
C ARG A 93 28.03 -7.60 24.96
N ASP A 94 27.78 -6.73 23.98
CA ASP A 94 26.84 -5.63 24.11
C ASP A 94 25.41 -6.03 23.69
N GLY A 95 25.22 -7.28 23.24
CA GLY A 95 23.94 -7.83 22.81
C GLY A 95 23.59 -7.47 21.36
N ARG A 96 24.54 -6.96 20.58
CA ARG A 96 24.39 -6.61 19.16
C ARG A 96 25.58 -7.18 18.37
N LEU A 97 25.38 -7.40 17.07
CA LEU A 97 26.44 -7.82 16.15
C LEU A 97 26.72 -6.72 15.14
N THR A 98 27.92 -6.16 15.20
CA THR A 98 28.39 -5.12 14.30
C THR A 98 29.01 -5.70 13.03
N GLY A 99 29.12 -4.89 11.97
CA GLY A 99 29.70 -5.31 10.69
C GLY A 99 31.18 -5.73 10.79
N GLU A 100 31.85 -5.35 11.88
CA GLU A 100 33.20 -5.73 12.26
C GLU A 100 33.24 -7.14 12.91
N GLU A 101 32.17 -7.54 13.59
CA GLU A 101 32.02 -8.85 14.25
C GLU A 101 31.50 -9.94 13.31
N LEU A 102 30.80 -9.53 12.25
CA LEU A 102 30.33 -10.41 11.17
C LEU A 102 31.41 -10.70 10.12
N ARG A 103 32.60 -10.09 10.23
CA ARG A 103 33.71 -10.33 9.32
C ARG A 103 34.51 -11.58 9.74
N PRO A 104 34.76 -12.54 8.83
CA PRO A 104 35.64 -13.65 9.11
C PRO A 104 37.05 -13.12 9.40
N ASN A 105 37.68 -13.66 10.44
CA ASN A 105 39.02 -13.25 10.86
C ASN A 105 40.05 -13.71 9.83
N GLY A 106 40.26 -12.92 8.79
CA GLY A 106 41.37 -13.06 7.85
C GLY A 106 42.67 -12.62 8.53
N GLY A 107 43.18 -13.44 9.43
CA GLY A 107 44.51 -13.23 10.01
C GLY A 107 45.58 -13.45 8.95
N SER A 108 46.12 -12.37 8.39
CA SER A 108 47.44 -12.40 7.77
C SER A 108 48.49 -12.48 8.89
N GLY A 109 48.80 -13.71 9.30
CA GLY A 109 49.90 -14.06 10.19
C GLY A 109 50.87 -14.97 9.44
N ALA A 110 52.13 -14.55 9.42
CA ALA A 110 53.23 -15.07 8.63
C ALA A 110 53.51 -16.58 8.76
N GLN A 111 54.16 -17.10 7.73
CA GLN A 111 54.88 -18.37 7.69
C GLN A 111 55.74 -18.61 8.94
N GLY A 112 55.60 -19.81 9.52
CA GLY A 112 56.49 -20.33 10.57
C GLY A 112 56.08 -21.73 11.04
N ARG A 113 56.60 -22.76 10.37
CA ARG A 113 56.53 -24.19 10.76
C ARG A 113 57.52 -24.45 11.93
N PRO A 114 57.61 -25.65 12.54
CA PRO A 114 56.71 -26.36 13.47
C PRO A 114 57.36 -26.60 14.87
N GLY A 115 56.58 -26.97 15.90
CA GLY A 115 57.13 -27.75 17.03
C GLY A 115 56.40 -27.70 18.38
N GLY A 116 55.70 -28.79 18.71
CA GLY A 116 55.79 -29.48 20.01
C GLY A 116 55.05 -28.92 21.25
N PRO A 117 54.75 -29.78 22.25
CA PRO A 117 53.50 -29.73 23.03
C PRO A 117 53.69 -29.38 24.51
N GLY A 118 52.63 -28.98 25.21
CA GLY A 118 52.66 -28.86 26.67
C GLY A 118 51.34 -28.44 27.30
N GLY A 119 50.64 -29.38 27.94
CA GLY A 119 49.32 -29.21 28.54
C GLY A 119 49.27 -28.45 29.87
N GLY A 120 48.05 -28.39 30.42
CA GLY A 120 47.77 -28.14 31.85
C GLY A 120 46.95 -26.87 32.08
N GLN A 121 45.65 -26.94 32.42
CA GLN A 121 45.15 -27.11 33.80
C GLN A 121 45.58 -25.93 34.71
N GLN A 122 44.74 -25.14 35.36
CA GLN A 122 43.56 -25.41 36.17
C GLN A 122 43.10 -24.07 36.79
N MET A 123 41.81 -23.95 37.15
CA MET A 123 41.22 -23.32 38.37
C MET A 123 41.64 -21.86 38.75
N ARG A 124 40.91 -21.02 39.48
CA ARG A 124 39.73 -21.06 40.36
C ARG A 124 39.39 -19.59 40.69
N GLU A 125 38.15 -19.36 41.14
CA GLU A 125 37.72 -18.38 42.18
C GLU A 125 38.06 -16.89 42.01
N GLN A 126 37.04 -16.04 41.83
CA GLN A 126 36.31 -15.35 42.91
C GLN A 126 37.20 -14.55 43.88
N GLN A 127 37.14 -13.22 43.76
CA GLN A 127 36.76 -12.25 44.81
C GLN A 127 37.38 -10.89 44.52
N GLY A 128 36.71 -9.83 45.01
CA GLY A 128 37.44 -8.68 45.52
C GLY A 128 37.22 -7.36 44.79
N GLN A 129 36.27 -6.62 45.34
CA GLN A 129 36.03 -5.20 45.21
C GLN A 129 37.29 -4.30 45.19
N ARG A 130 37.07 -3.10 44.61
CA ARG A 130 37.40 -1.76 45.15
C ARG A 130 38.59 -1.03 44.51
N GLY A 131 38.29 0.19 44.03
CA GLY A 131 39.23 1.32 44.03
C GLY A 131 39.55 1.91 42.65
N GLY A 132 38.96 3.06 42.32
CA GLY A 132 39.56 4.02 41.38
C GLY A 132 40.71 4.79 42.04
N PRO A 133 41.04 6.04 41.64
CA PRO A 133 40.72 6.77 40.41
C PRO A 133 41.97 7.50 39.83
N GLY A 134 41.77 8.25 38.75
CA GLY A 134 42.70 9.28 38.27
C GLY A 134 43.61 8.79 37.13
N GLY A 135 43.93 9.60 36.12
CA GLY A 135 43.63 11.00 35.88
C GLY A 135 44.38 11.40 34.63
N ALA A 136 43.66 12.04 33.71
CA ALA A 136 44.07 13.27 33.05
C ALA A 136 45.53 13.41 32.59
N ARG A 137 45.70 13.58 31.26
CA ARG A 137 46.36 14.72 30.59
C ARG A 137 46.57 14.34 29.12
N GLN A 138 45.87 15.02 28.21
CA GLN A 138 46.23 16.31 27.59
C GLN A 138 47.26 16.16 26.47
N GLY A 139 46.94 16.81 25.34
CA GLY A 139 47.90 17.28 24.35
C GLY A 139 47.80 16.49 23.04
N SER A 140 47.02 16.93 22.05
CA SER A 140 47.26 18.07 21.15
C SER A 140 48.13 17.69 19.94
N GLY A 141 47.74 18.21 18.78
CA GLY A 141 48.50 18.16 17.52
C GLY A 141 47.90 17.16 16.54
N ASN A 142 46.91 17.51 15.72
CA ASN A 142 46.96 18.44 14.57
C ASN A 142 47.83 17.94 13.41
N ALA A 143 47.26 18.14 12.22
CA ALA A 143 47.88 18.21 10.90
C ALA A 143 48.14 16.89 10.15
N GLY A 144 47.57 16.85 8.94
CA GLY A 144 48.29 16.32 7.78
C GLY A 144 47.56 15.24 6.99
N GLY A 145 46.66 15.64 6.09
CA GLY A 145 46.58 14.98 4.78
C GLY A 145 47.86 15.27 3.96
N PRO A 146 47.91 15.04 2.63
CA PRO A 146 46.85 14.56 1.73
C PRO A 146 47.32 13.53 0.67
N GLY A 147 46.36 12.97 -0.07
CA GLY A 147 46.43 12.85 -1.55
C GLY A 147 47.35 11.82 -2.21
N GLY A 148 46.79 11.03 -3.13
CA GLY A 148 47.56 10.28 -4.12
C GLY A 148 46.75 9.21 -4.87
N ARG A 149 45.94 9.64 -5.84
CA ARG A 149 45.09 8.82 -6.73
C ARG A 149 45.86 8.15 -7.88
N GLY A 150 45.39 6.95 -8.26
CA GLY A 150 45.24 6.43 -9.64
C GLY A 150 46.39 5.60 -10.25
N PRO A 151 46.15 4.82 -11.35
CA PRO A 151 44.90 4.56 -12.09
C PRO A 151 44.51 3.04 -12.11
N GLY A 152 43.23 2.67 -12.18
CA GLY A 152 42.51 2.25 -13.40
C GLY A 152 42.73 0.76 -13.72
N SER A 153 41.80 -0.10 -14.14
CA SER A 153 40.40 -0.04 -14.55
C SER A 153 40.00 -1.49 -14.92
N GLY A 154 38.84 -1.98 -14.48
CA GLY A 154 38.30 -3.28 -14.88
C GLY A 154 36.95 -3.56 -14.24
N ALA A 155 35.87 -3.37 -15.00
CA ALA A 155 34.45 -3.42 -14.61
C ALA A 155 33.98 -4.79 -14.09
N PRO A 156 32.82 -4.85 -13.40
CA PRO A 156 31.61 -5.27 -14.10
C PRO A 156 30.30 -4.59 -13.62
N GLY A 157 29.25 -4.70 -14.43
CA GLY A 157 27.90 -4.22 -14.11
C GLY A 157 27.17 -5.01 -13.03
N GLY A 158 25.93 -4.61 -12.76
CA GLY A 158 24.98 -5.37 -11.94
C GLY A 158 24.26 -4.50 -10.90
N GLY A 159 22.96 -4.29 -11.12
CA GLY A 159 22.11 -3.47 -10.25
C GLY A 159 21.97 -4.02 -8.83
N GLY A 160 22.49 -3.28 -7.86
CA GLY A 160 22.15 -3.40 -6.45
C GLY A 160 21.04 -2.42 -6.08
N ARG A 161 19.82 -2.92 -5.87
CA ARG A 161 18.70 -2.16 -5.30
C ARG A 161 18.86 -2.11 -3.78
N GLY A 162 19.10 -0.93 -3.22
CA GLY A 162 19.09 -0.71 -1.77
C GLY A 162 19.88 0.49 -1.24
N GLY A 163 20.60 1.23 -2.08
CA GLY A 163 21.28 2.47 -1.69
C GLY A 163 20.45 3.73 -1.95
N ASP A 164 20.63 4.74 -1.10
CA ASP A 164 20.06 6.09 -1.28
C ASP A 164 20.34 6.60 -2.71
N PRO A 165 19.30 6.94 -3.49
CA PRO A 165 19.45 7.39 -4.87
C PRO A 165 20.43 8.55 -5.02
N ALA A 166 20.44 9.49 -4.07
CA ALA A 166 21.31 10.66 -4.11
C ALA A 166 22.80 10.27 -4.03
N GLN A 167 23.13 9.23 -3.26
CA GLN A 167 24.51 8.75 -3.10
C GLN A 167 25.00 8.07 -4.38
N GLY A 168 24.13 7.35 -5.08
CA GLY A 168 24.46 6.77 -6.39
C GLY A 168 24.67 7.84 -7.48
N ASP A 169 23.92 8.95 -7.43
CA ASP A 169 23.99 10.01 -8.45
C ASP A 169 25.26 10.82 -8.22
N ALA A 170 25.60 11.09 -6.96
CA ALA A 170 26.85 11.71 -6.58
C ALA A 170 28.07 10.84 -6.92
N ALA A 171 28.00 9.51 -6.76
CA ALA A 171 29.08 8.61 -7.12
C ALA A 171 29.31 8.57 -8.64
N PHE A 172 28.24 8.56 -9.44
CA PHE A 172 28.32 8.64 -10.89
C PHE A 172 28.85 10.01 -11.35
N ALA A 173 28.30 11.12 -10.84
CA ALA A 173 28.78 12.46 -11.16
C ALA A 173 30.28 12.62 -10.83
N ALA A 174 30.72 12.12 -9.67
CA ALA A 174 32.12 12.11 -9.30
C ALA A 174 32.99 11.26 -10.23
N GLN A 175 32.44 10.19 -10.83
CA GLN A 175 33.13 9.36 -11.80
C GLN A 175 33.27 10.06 -13.16
N VAL A 176 32.24 10.76 -13.63
CA VAL A 176 32.33 11.51 -14.90
C VAL A 176 33.24 12.74 -14.75
N LEU A 177 33.26 13.41 -13.59
CA LEU A 177 34.25 14.48 -13.28
C LEU A 177 35.71 14.01 -13.31
N THR A 178 35.99 12.70 -13.34
CA THR A 178 37.37 12.21 -13.56
C THR A 178 37.83 12.33 -15.01
N LEU A 179 36.91 12.60 -15.95
CA LEU A 179 37.17 12.80 -17.37
C LEU A 179 37.44 14.26 -17.73
N ASP A 180 37.21 15.18 -16.78
CA ASP A 180 37.59 16.59 -16.88
C ASP A 180 39.12 16.69 -17.01
N THR A 181 39.56 16.81 -18.27
CA THR A 181 40.97 16.72 -18.65
C THR A 181 41.69 18.03 -18.34
N ASN A 182 40.98 19.15 -18.42
CA ASN A 182 41.53 20.47 -18.19
C ASN A 182 41.41 20.92 -16.70
N LYS A 183 40.60 20.21 -15.89
CA LYS A 183 40.37 20.39 -14.45
C LYS A 183 39.75 21.74 -14.10
N ASP A 184 38.94 22.30 -14.98
CA ASP A 184 38.24 23.56 -14.73
C ASP A 184 36.92 23.37 -13.96
N GLY A 185 36.49 22.12 -13.71
CA GLY A 185 35.28 21.79 -12.96
C GLY A 185 34.00 21.93 -13.78
N LEU A 186 34.12 22.12 -15.09
CA LEU A 186 33.04 22.12 -16.06
C LEU A 186 33.31 21.01 -17.08
N MET A 187 32.25 20.40 -17.60
CA MET A 187 32.40 19.32 -18.57
C MET A 187 31.92 19.77 -19.93
N THR A 188 32.82 19.88 -20.89
CA THR A 188 32.47 20.22 -22.27
C THR A 188 32.10 18.97 -23.08
N LEU A 189 31.44 19.16 -24.23
CA LEU A 189 31.02 18.05 -25.10
C LEU A 189 32.21 17.16 -25.52
N ASP A 190 33.38 17.76 -25.75
CA ASP A 190 34.59 17.06 -26.19
C ASP A 190 35.22 16.17 -25.08
N GLU A 191 34.87 16.41 -23.82
CA GLU A 191 35.39 15.69 -22.64
C GLU A 191 34.47 14.54 -22.18
N LEU A 192 33.26 14.48 -22.72
CA LEU A 192 32.31 13.40 -22.45
C LEU A 192 32.50 12.21 -23.38
N PRO A 193 32.35 10.97 -22.88
CA PRO A 193 32.32 9.79 -23.74
C PRO A 193 31.20 9.89 -24.78
N GLY A 194 31.46 9.51 -26.04
CA GLY A 194 30.54 9.72 -27.16
C GLY A 194 29.12 9.16 -26.99
N HIS A 195 28.93 8.11 -26.19
CA HIS A 195 27.60 7.57 -25.87
C HIS A 195 26.78 8.46 -24.91
N MET A 196 27.37 9.55 -24.41
CA MET A 196 26.74 10.53 -23.51
C MET A 196 26.50 11.88 -24.18
N HIS A 197 26.89 12.06 -25.44
CA HIS A 197 26.73 13.32 -26.17
C HIS A 197 25.24 13.69 -26.35
N ASP A 198 24.39 12.72 -26.66
CA ASP A 198 22.93 12.94 -26.79
C ASP A 198 22.26 13.41 -25.48
N ALA A 199 22.90 13.10 -24.36
CA ALA A 199 22.44 13.43 -23.02
C ALA A 199 22.94 14.80 -22.55
N PHE A 200 24.00 15.31 -23.18
CA PHE A 200 24.60 16.60 -22.89
C PHE A 200 23.62 17.75 -23.14
N GLU A 201 22.97 17.76 -24.31
CA GLU A 201 21.99 18.79 -24.68
C GLU A 201 20.77 18.81 -23.75
N ILE A 202 20.47 17.67 -23.12
CA ILE A 202 19.34 17.51 -22.19
C ILE A 202 19.73 17.98 -20.77
N ALA A 203 20.99 17.80 -20.40
CA ALA A 203 21.51 18.16 -19.09
C ALA A 203 21.99 19.62 -18.99
N ASP A 204 22.47 20.22 -20.10
CA ASP A 204 22.90 21.61 -20.21
C ASP A 204 21.68 22.55 -20.20
N ALA A 205 21.17 22.79 -18.99
CA ALA A 205 19.89 23.46 -18.78
C ALA A 205 19.96 24.96 -19.07
N ASP A 206 21.14 25.56 -18.90
CA ASP A 206 21.38 26.96 -19.22
C ASP A 206 21.98 27.18 -20.63
N LYS A 207 22.27 26.11 -21.37
CA LYS A 207 22.76 26.09 -22.76
C LYS A 207 24.09 26.81 -22.91
N ASN A 208 24.93 26.75 -21.90
CA ASN A 208 26.21 27.45 -21.89
C ASN A 208 27.32 26.65 -22.60
N GLY A 209 27.05 25.41 -23.02
CA GLY A 209 27.99 24.53 -23.70
C GLY A 209 28.90 23.73 -22.78
N SER A 210 28.64 23.74 -21.47
CA SER A 210 29.38 23.01 -20.44
C SER A 210 28.49 22.58 -19.27
N LEU A 211 28.64 21.35 -18.75
CA LEU A 211 27.90 20.89 -17.58
C LEU A 211 28.64 21.24 -16.29
N ASN A 212 27.97 21.94 -15.38
CA ASN A 212 28.45 22.07 -14.01
C ASN A 212 28.00 20.90 -13.11
N ASP A 213 28.50 20.84 -11.88
CA ASP A 213 28.21 19.79 -10.89
C ASP A 213 26.71 19.46 -10.72
N LYS A 214 25.82 20.45 -10.85
CA LYS A 214 24.37 20.25 -10.68
C LYS A 214 23.73 19.64 -11.91
N GLU A 215 24.21 20.01 -13.09
CA GLU A 215 23.73 19.48 -14.37
C GLU A 215 24.26 18.06 -14.60
N LEU A 216 25.46 17.77 -14.10
CA LEU A 216 26.01 16.43 -14.09
C LEU A 216 25.22 15.45 -13.21
N LEU A 217 24.65 15.92 -12.10
CA LEU A 217 23.71 15.13 -11.28
C LEU A 217 22.39 14.86 -12.01
N VAL A 218 21.91 15.83 -12.81
CA VAL A 218 20.73 15.63 -13.65
C VAL A 218 21.02 14.58 -14.71
N LEU A 219 22.18 14.65 -15.36
CA LEU A 219 22.67 13.67 -16.32
C LEU A 219 22.72 12.26 -15.70
N ALA A 220 23.33 12.13 -14.51
CA ALA A 220 23.41 10.87 -13.75
C ALA A 220 22.02 10.24 -13.49
N SER A 221 21.08 11.09 -13.08
CA SER A 221 19.72 10.66 -12.77
C SER A 221 18.95 10.19 -14.00
N GLN A 222 19.28 10.70 -15.19
CA GLN A 222 18.63 10.35 -16.46
C GLN A 222 19.19 9.04 -17.03
N PHE A 223 20.52 8.85 -16.95
CA PHE A 223 21.17 7.59 -17.29
C PHE A 223 20.63 6.43 -16.45
N ARG A 224 20.49 6.62 -15.13
CA ARG A 224 19.95 5.59 -14.23
C ARG A 224 18.48 5.23 -14.54
N ARG A 225 17.70 6.18 -15.07
CA ARG A 225 16.29 5.97 -15.45
C ARG A 225 16.12 5.28 -16.81
N GLY A 226 17.23 4.92 -17.48
CA GLY A 226 17.20 4.14 -18.73
C GLY A 226 16.71 4.93 -19.94
N ALA A 227 16.75 6.27 -19.89
CA ALA A 227 16.29 7.14 -20.98
C ALA A 227 17.29 7.24 -22.16
N LEU A 228 18.45 6.58 -22.06
CA LEU A 228 19.52 6.60 -23.06
C LEU A 228 20.06 5.17 -23.20
N ASN A 229 19.29 4.30 -23.85
CA ASN A 229 19.75 2.97 -24.24
C ASN A 229 19.99 3.01 -25.77
N PRO A 230 21.23 2.86 -26.26
CA PRO A 230 21.57 3.05 -27.68
C PRO A 230 21.12 1.91 -28.62
N ASP A 231 20.38 0.91 -28.13
CA ASP A 231 19.82 -0.18 -28.94
C ASP A 231 18.28 -0.08 -29.14
N ALA A 232 17.70 1.12 -29.00
CA ALA A 232 16.32 1.41 -29.39
C ALA A 232 16.29 2.26 -30.67
N ASP A 233 16.55 1.58 -31.79
CA ASP A 233 16.17 1.89 -33.18
C ASP A 233 16.40 3.31 -33.75
N GLN A 234 17.44 3.37 -34.59
CA GLN A 234 17.48 4.18 -35.80
C GLN A 234 16.31 3.81 -36.75
N GLU A 235 15.26 4.64 -36.83
CA GLU A 235 14.67 5.09 -38.11
C GLU A 235 13.56 6.12 -37.88
N MET A 236 13.91 7.42 -37.93
CA MET A 236 12.99 8.47 -38.36
C MET A 236 13.59 9.19 -39.57
N LYS A 237 13.12 8.82 -40.77
CA LYS A 237 13.28 9.63 -41.98
C LYS A 237 12.05 10.51 -42.16
N ASN A 238 12.17 11.80 -41.88
CA ASN A 238 12.12 12.87 -42.90
C ASN A 238 12.11 14.28 -42.25
N PRO A 239 12.77 15.29 -42.88
CA PRO A 239 13.18 16.54 -42.23
C PRO A 239 12.13 17.68 -42.24
N PRO A 240 12.33 18.74 -41.41
CA PRO A 240 11.41 19.88 -41.32
C PRO A 240 11.57 20.83 -42.50
N THR A 241 10.49 21.13 -43.21
CA THR A 241 10.48 22.18 -44.25
C THR A 241 10.13 23.52 -43.63
N GLN A 242 11.07 24.45 -43.71
CA GLN A 242 10.91 25.87 -43.42
C GLN A 242 9.92 26.54 -44.38
N GLY A 243 9.28 27.61 -43.90
CA GLY A 243 8.11 28.22 -44.50
C GLY A 243 8.29 28.92 -45.83
N ARG A 244 7.16 29.36 -46.40
CA ARG A 244 7.11 30.40 -47.42
C ARG A 244 5.83 31.21 -47.35
N GLN A 245 6.04 32.52 -47.48
CA GLN A 245 5.08 33.62 -47.57
C GLN A 245 3.96 33.38 -48.59
N PRO A 246 2.81 34.08 -48.46
CA PRO A 246 1.93 34.34 -49.59
C PRO A 246 2.12 35.76 -50.13
N ALA A 247 2.27 35.90 -51.45
CA ALA A 247 2.04 37.15 -52.16
C ALA A 247 1.34 36.93 -53.51
N GLN A 248 0.25 37.69 -53.65
CA GLN A 248 -0.44 38.16 -54.87
C GLN A 248 -1.40 37.24 -55.66
N GLY A 249 -2.68 37.64 -55.62
CA GLY A 249 -3.35 38.19 -56.81
C GLY A 249 -4.70 37.59 -57.19
N GLY A 250 -5.82 38.34 -57.02
CA GLY A 250 -7.10 38.00 -57.67
C GLY A 250 -8.41 38.64 -57.19
N ARG A 251 -8.56 39.97 -57.35
CA ARG A 251 -9.79 40.77 -57.62
C ARG A 251 -11.13 40.51 -56.87
N GLY A 252 -11.68 41.57 -56.25
CA GLY A 252 -13.12 41.71 -55.97
C GLY A 252 -13.53 42.85 -55.03
N ALA A 253 -13.59 44.09 -55.55
CA ALA A 253 -14.32 45.31 -55.15
C ALA A 253 -14.84 45.54 -53.70
N GLY A 254 -14.54 46.74 -53.14
CA GLY A 254 -15.33 47.34 -52.02
C GLY A 254 -14.67 48.47 -51.19
N GLN A 255 -14.48 49.66 -51.79
CA GLN A 255 -14.47 51.04 -51.23
C GLN A 255 -13.92 51.40 -49.80
N SER A 256 -12.77 52.12 -49.80
CA SER A 256 -12.47 53.45 -49.20
C SER A 256 -12.50 53.76 -47.66
N PRO A 257 -11.75 54.80 -47.18
CA PRO A 257 -10.77 54.63 -46.09
C PRO A 257 -10.81 55.71 -44.96
N GLY A 258 -9.94 55.56 -43.94
CA GLY A 258 -9.67 56.60 -42.93
C GLY A 258 -8.33 56.42 -42.18
N ARG A 259 -7.49 57.46 -42.26
CA ARG A 259 -6.21 57.77 -41.53
C ARG A 259 -6.27 57.45 -40.01
N GLY A 260 -5.21 57.20 -39.25
CA GLY A 260 -3.78 57.56 -39.28
C GLY A 260 -3.35 57.94 -37.84
N GLY A 261 -2.06 57.90 -37.49
CA GLY A 261 -1.55 58.63 -36.31
C GLY A 261 -0.57 57.88 -35.39
N GLN A 262 0.64 58.44 -35.30
CA GLN A 262 1.77 58.10 -34.43
C GLN A 262 1.58 58.58 -32.98
N GLY A 263 2.43 58.11 -32.04
CA GLY A 263 2.68 58.81 -30.77
C GLY A 263 3.64 58.07 -29.82
N GLN A 264 4.82 58.66 -29.61
CA GLN A 264 5.87 58.26 -28.65
C GLN A 264 5.63 58.81 -27.22
N SER A 265 6.39 58.26 -26.25
CA SER A 265 7.30 58.98 -25.31
C SER A 265 7.06 58.86 -23.78
N GLY A 266 8.19 58.84 -23.04
CA GLY A 266 8.37 59.24 -21.62
C GLY A 266 8.69 58.09 -20.64
N GLN A 267 9.94 57.74 -20.29
CA GLN A 267 10.98 58.36 -19.41
C GLN A 267 10.66 58.49 -17.90
N GLY A 268 11.60 58.03 -17.06
CA GLY A 268 11.74 58.37 -15.63
C GLY A 268 12.74 57.47 -14.88
N GLN A 269 13.76 58.05 -14.25
CA GLN A 269 15.06 57.45 -13.86
C GLN A 269 15.41 57.73 -12.37
N SER A 270 16.48 57.07 -11.88
CA SER A 270 17.34 57.36 -10.68
C SER A 270 16.96 56.72 -9.33
N GLY A 271 17.88 56.26 -8.46
CA GLY A 271 19.34 56.38 -8.41
C GLY A 271 20.02 55.46 -7.36
N GLN A 272 21.35 55.39 -7.40
CA GLN A 272 22.27 54.54 -6.63
C GLN A 272 22.82 55.22 -5.35
N GLY A 273 23.32 54.41 -4.40
CA GLY A 273 24.22 54.82 -3.31
C GLY A 273 24.98 53.62 -2.72
N GLN A 274 26.28 53.78 -2.45
CA GLN A 274 27.29 52.72 -2.24
C GLN A 274 28.12 52.96 -0.95
N SER A 275 28.78 51.90 -0.44
CA SER A 275 29.89 51.83 0.57
C SER A 275 29.49 51.93 2.07
N GLY A 276 30.08 51.24 3.06
CA GLY A 276 31.17 50.25 3.20
C GLY A 276 31.68 50.25 4.68
N GLY A 277 32.05 49.10 5.28
CA GLY A 277 32.76 49.09 6.59
C GLY A 277 32.65 47.78 7.42
N ARG A 278 33.80 47.25 7.88
CA ARG A 278 34.05 45.91 8.47
C ARG A 278 33.93 45.86 10.02
N GLY A 279 33.76 44.64 10.56
CA GLY A 279 34.22 44.24 11.91
C GLY A 279 33.26 43.28 12.63
N GLY A 280 33.66 42.02 12.86
CA GLY A 280 32.73 40.95 13.25
C GLY A 280 32.83 40.45 14.70
N GLN A 281 31.94 39.52 15.06
CA GLN A 281 32.20 38.44 16.03
C GLN A 281 31.11 37.36 15.93
N ARG A 282 31.54 36.10 16.04
CA ARG A 282 30.72 34.88 15.99
C ARG A 282 29.91 34.68 17.29
N GLY A 283 28.70 34.15 17.16
CA GLY A 283 27.93 33.52 18.24
C GLY A 283 26.59 33.03 17.70
N GLY A 284 26.33 31.72 17.77
CA GLY A 284 25.26 31.06 17.02
C GLY A 284 23.83 31.32 17.53
N ALA A 285 22.90 31.41 16.56
CA ALA A 285 21.47 31.22 16.76
C ALA A 285 20.86 30.84 15.41
N GLY A 286 20.46 29.57 15.25
CA GLY A 286 19.66 29.11 14.11
C GLY A 286 18.19 29.47 14.31
N GLY A 287 17.86 30.76 14.32
CA GLY A 287 16.50 31.27 14.19
C GLY A 287 16.22 31.52 12.71
N GLY A 288 15.36 30.69 12.10
CA GLY A 288 14.92 30.90 10.72
C GLY A 288 13.81 31.94 10.67
N GLN A 289 14.16 33.21 10.45
CA GLN A 289 13.24 34.22 9.93
C GLN A 289 13.55 34.50 8.46
N ALA A 290 12.45 34.51 7.70
CA ALA A 290 12.24 34.90 6.31
C ALA A 290 13.37 35.65 5.59
N SER A 291 13.70 35.16 4.40
CA SER A 291 14.21 36.00 3.32
C SER A 291 13.34 35.79 2.08
N ARG A 292 12.63 36.86 1.72
CA ARG A 292 12.03 37.10 0.41
C ARG A 292 13.13 36.96 -0.66
N GLY A 293 13.06 35.91 -1.46
CA GLY A 293 13.84 35.73 -2.68
C GLY A 293 12.88 35.28 -3.76
N ALA A 294 12.81 36.04 -4.85
CA ALA A 294 11.90 35.83 -5.97
C ALA A 294 11.89 34.37 -6.43
N GLU A 295 10.79 33.68 -6.15
CA GLU A 295 10.49 32.35 -6.67
C GLU A 295 10.38 32.46 -8.18
N ARG A 296 11.37 31.92 -8.89
CA ARG A 296 11.11 31.34 -10.21
C ARG A 296 10.21 30.14 -9.97
N GLN A 297 8.90 30.40 -10.05
CA GLN A 297 7.82 29.42 -10.05
C GLN A 297 8.20 28.27 -10.99
N ARG A 298 8.49 27.10 -10.41
CA ARG A 298 8.36 25.84 -11.14
C ARG A 298 6.87 25.54 -11.23
N PRO A 299 6.30 25.14 -12.38
CA PRO A 299 4.84 24.96 -12.48
C PRO A 299 4.39 23.81 -11.59
N ARG A 300 3.92 24.12 -10.37
CA ARG A 300 3.10 23.23 -9.53
C ARG A 300 1.62 23.30 -9.95
N ASP A 301 1.31 24.03 -11.01
CA ASP A 301 -0.06 24.44 -11.37
C ASP A 301 -0.83 23.46 -12.25
N ARG A 302 -0.34 22.23 -12.46
CA ARG A 302 -1.16 21.21 -13.12
C ARG A 302 -2.12 20.58 -12.10
N VAL A 303 -3.27 21.23 -11.94
CA VAL A 303 -4.48 20.62 -11.41
C VAL A 303 -4.70 19.29 -12.17
N SER A 304 -4.85 18.18 -11.45
CA SER A 304 -5.09 16.90 -12.12
C SER A 304 -6.42 16.95 -12.89
N PRO A 305 -6.59 16.22 -14.00
CA PRO A 305 -7.87 16.22 -14.73
C PRO A 305 -9.07 15.87 -13.85
N ARG A 306 -8.87 15.00 -12.84
CA ARG A 306 -9.88 14.68 -11.83
C ARG A 306 -10.22 15.89 -10.96
N ASP A 307 -9.21 16.60 -10.48
CA ASP A 307 -9.41 17.77 -9.62
C ASP A 307 -10.04 18.91 -10.40
N ALA A 308 -9.70 19.06 -11.68
CA ALA A 308 -10.33 20.02 -12.58
C ALA A 308 -11.83 19.70 -12.74
N GLN A 309 -12.16 18.44 -13.04
CA GLN A 309 -13.55 17.98 -13.17
C GLN A 309 -14.34 18.13 -11.85
N PHE A 310 -13.71 17.79 -10.72
CA PHE A 310 -14.31 17.97 -9.39
C PHE A 310 -14.61 19.45 -9.12
N ASN A 311 -13.65 20.32 -9.46
CA ASN A 311 -13.78 21.75 -9.25
C ASN A 311 -14.84 22.39 -10.16
N GLU A 312 -14.98 21.91 -11.39
CA GLU A 312 -16.00 22.33 -12.36
C GLU A 312 -17.40 21.88 -11.93
N LYS A 313 -17.55 20.63 -11.45
CA LYS A 313 -18.83 20.08 -10.99
C LYS A 313 -19.36 20.81 -9.75
N LEU A 314 -18.47 21.34 -8.91
CA LEU A 314 -18.80 21.90 -7.60
C LEU A 314 -18.29 23.34 -7.49
N PRO A 315 -18.82 24.32 -8.24
CA PRO A 315 -18.30 25.67 -8.20
C PRO A 315 -18.46 26.30 -6.80
N ILE A 316 -17.49 27.13 -6.40
CA ILE A 316 -17.59 27.94 -5.17
C ILE A 316 -18.83 28.84 -5.28
N GLY A 317 -19.56 28.96 -4.17
CA GLY A 317 -20.84 29.68 -4.08
C GLY A 317 -22.08 28.84 -4.40
N SER A 318 -21.92 27.61 -4.89
CA SER A 318 -23.05 26.69 -5.10
C SER A 318 -23.64 26.24 -3.77
N THR A 319 -24.97 26.12 -3.72
CA THR A 319 -25.73 25.63 -2.58
C THR A 319 -26.00 24.13 -2.71
N LEU A 320 -26.16 23.48 -1.56
CA LEU A 320 -26.63 22.11 -1.45
C LEU A 320 -28.12 22.00 -1.82
N PRO A 321 -28.53 20.98 -2.61
CA PRO A 321 -29.93 20.67 -2.85
C PRO A 321 -30.68 20.31 -1.56
N ASP A 322 -31.92 20.81 -1.42
CA ASP A 322 -32.78 20.52 -0.26
C ASP A 322 -33.17 19.05 -0.12
N SER A 323 -33.04 18.27 -1.20
CA SER A 323 -33.32 16.84 -1.21
C SER A 323 -32.23 15.99 -0.55
N LEU A 324 -31.03 16.53 -0.33
CA LEU A 324 -29.94 15.75 0.25
C LEU A 324 -30.16 15.51 1.73
N GLN A 325 -29.99 14.26 2.15
CA GLN A 325 -30.14 13.85 3.53
C GLN A 325 -28.88 13.20 4.08
N LEU A 326 -28.75 13.28 5.40
CA LEU A 326 -27.73 12.57 6.16
C LEU A 326 -28.23 12.32 7.59
N TYR A 327 -27.55 11.46 8.32
CA TYR A 327 -27.78 11.30 9.74
C TYR A 327 -26.87 12.23 10.53
N ASN A 328 -27.48 13.06 11.37
CA ASN A 328 -26.75 13.98 12.25
C ASN A 328 -26.03 13.24 13.40
N VAL A 329 -25.38 13.99 14.28
CA VAL A 329 -24.66 13.44 15.45
C VAL A 329 -25.56 12.67 16.43
N ASP A 330 -26.86 12.96 16.43
CA ASP A 330 -27.88 12.29 17.25
C ASP A 330 -28.52 11.10 16.50
N ARG A 331 -27.97 10.72 15.35
CA ARG A 331 -28.48 9.64 14.48
C ARG A 331 -29.90 9.87 13.94
N LYS A 332 -30.32 11.13 13.83
CA LYS A 332 -31.57 11.51 13.17
C LYS A 332 -31.32 11.81 11.70
N LEU A 333 -32.15 11.26 10.83
CA LEU A 333 -32.17 11.61 9.41
C LEU A 333 -32.67 13.05 9.28
N VAL A 334 -31.82 13.93 8.76
CA VAL A 334 -32.10 15.36 8.58
C VAL A 334 -31.71 15.80 7.16
N ALA A 335 -32.23 16.95 6.74
CA ALA A 335 -31.75 17.59 5.53
C ALA A 335 -30.29 18.04 5.73
N ALA A 336 -29.43 17.84 4.74
CA ALA A 336 -28.02 18.21 4.83
C ALA A 336 -27.83 19.72 5.10
N ASN A 337 -28.74 20.57 4.60
CA ASN A 337 -28.73 22.01 4.84
C ASN A 337 -28.96 22.41 6.31
N SER A 338 -29.52 21.53 7.14
CA SER A 338 -29.86 21.87 8.53
C SER A 338 -28.69 21.75 9.50
N ILE A 339 -27.48 21.40 9.05
CA ILE A 339 -26.32 21.24 9.94
C ILE A 339 -25.44 22.52 10.03
N PHE A 340 -25.76 23.55 9.25
CA PHE A 340 -24.94 24.75 9.09
C PHE A 340 -25.31 25.83 10.11
N ASP A 341 -25.09 25.54 11.40
CA ASP A 341 -25.46 26.44 12.49
C ASP A 341 -24.36 27.46 12.85
N ALA A 342 -23.12 27.19 12.45
CA ALA A 342 -21.95 28.02 12.70
C ALA A 342 -21.69 29.04 11.57
N LYS A 343 -20.72 29.95 11.78
CA LYS A 343 -20.31 30.91 10.74
C LYS A 343 -19.80 30.18 9.50
N TYR A 344 -19.01 29.13 9.73
CA TYR A 344 -18.59 28.17 8.72
C TYR A 344 -18.65 26.76 9.27
N THR A 345 -19.01 25.80 8.41
CA THR A 345 -19.07 24.38 8.75
C THR A 345 -18.15 23.60 7.82
N VAL A 346 -17.16 22.93 8.40
CA VAL A 346 -16.24 22.05 7.70
C VAL A 346 -16.79 20.62 7.74
N VAL A 347 -16.91 20.01 6.56
CA VAL A 347 -17.27 18.60 6.41
C VAL A 347 -16.15 17.89 5.67
N VAL A 348 -15.55 16.88 6.31
CA VAL A 348 -14.49 16.05 5.72
C VAL A 348 -15.00 14.62 5.59
N GLY A 349 -14.84 14.01 4.41
CA GLY A 349 -15.13 12.60 4.20
C GLY A 349 -14.33 11.73 5.17
N GLY A 350 -14.96 10.65 5.65
CA GLY A 350 -14.34 9.70 6.56
C GLY A 350 -14.63 8.26 6.18
N CYS A 351 -13.61 7.40 6.29
CA CYS A 351 -13.69 6.01 5.90
C CYS A 351 -12.72 5.15 6.73
N LEU A 352 -13.25 4.15 7.43
CA LEU A 352 -12.43 3.23 8.25
C LEU A 352 -11.37 2.48 7.45
N THR A 353 -11.58 2.24 6.16
CA THR A 353 -10.70 1.39 5.35
C THR A 353 -9.79 2.12 4.38
N CYS A 354 -9.81 3.45 4.37
CA CYS A 354 -8.95 4.22 3.48
C CYS A 354 -7.65 4.65 4.18
N PRO A 355 -6.47 4.24 3.67
CA PRO A 355 -5.18 4.71 4.21
C PRO A 355 -5.05 6.23 4.17
N GLU A 356 -5.49 6.88 3.08
CA GLU A 356 -5.38 8.33 2.93
C GLU A 356 -6.13 9.08 4.03
N PHE A 357 -7.37 8.66 4.33
CA PHE A 357 -8.12 9.22 5.46
C PHE A 357 -7.43 8.94 6.80
N ARG A 358 -7.00 7.69 7.06
CA ARG A 358 -6.31 7.32 8.31
C ARG A 358 -4.99 8.07 8.52
N ASN A 359 -4.34 8.49 7.44
CA ASN A 359 -3.12 9.29 7.51
C ASN A 359 -3.41 10.78 7.68
N SER A 360 -4.48 11.30 7.06
CA SER A 360 -4.79 12.74 7.06
C SER A 360 -5.66 13.20 8.23
N TYR A 361 -6.48 12.34 8.85
CA TYR A 361 -7.40 12.74 9.93
C TYR A 361 -6.73 13.48 11.10
N PRO A 362 -5.49 13.15 11.55
CA PRO A 362 -4.85 13.88 12.64
C PRO A 362 -4.53 15.32 12.26
N GLU A 363 -4.24 15.59 10.98
CA GLU A 363 -4.03 16.95 10.49
C GLU A 363 -5.32 17.77 10.58
N ILE A 364 -6.46 17.14 10.25
CA ILE A 364 -7.78 17.79 10.33
C ILE A 364 -8.17 18.06 11.78
N GLU A 365 -7.90 17.12 12.70
CA GLU A 365 -8.08 17.32 14.14
C GLU A 365 -7.24 18.49 14.66
N ALA A 366 -6.01 18.66 14.17
CA ALA A 366 -5.15 19.78 14.55
C ALA A 366 -5.70 21.13 14.05
N VAL A 367 -6.20 21.17 12.81
CA VAL A 367 -6.88 22.37 12.29
C VAL A 367 -8.15 22.66 13.11
N ALA A 368 -8.95 21.65 13.44
CA ALA A 368 -10.13 21.85 14.27
C ALA A 368 -9.78 22.39 15.66
N ALA A 369 -8.71 21.90 16.28
CA ALA A 369 -8.23 22.40 17.58
C ALA A 369 -7.87 23.90 17.56
N ASP A 370 -7.42 24.41 16.41
CA ASP A 370 -6.97 25.79 16.24
C ASP A 370 -8.09 26.78 15.87
N TYR A 371 -9.17 26.29 15.25
CA TYR A 371 -10.24 27.13 14.70
C TYR A 371 -11.60 26.98 15.41
N ARG A 372 -11.73 26.07 16.38
CA ARG A 372 -12.97 25.88 17.17
C ARG A 372 -13.49 27.17 17.81
N ASP A 373 -12.59 27.98 18.37
CA ASP A 373 -12.95 29.21 19.08
C ASP A 373 -13.28 30.38 18.12
N LYS A 374 -13.16 30.17 16.81
CA LYS A 374 -13.44 31.17 15.77
C LYS A 374 -14.80 31.02 15.08
N GLY A 375 -15.72 30.28 15.72
CA GLY A 375 -17.06 30.05 15.18
C GLY A 375 -17.07 29.14 13.95
N VAL A 376 -16.09 28.23 13.84
CA VAL A 376 -16.02 27.19 12.82
C VAL A 376 -16.40 25.85 13.43
N GLN A 377 -17.38 25.19 12.83
CA GLN A 377 -17.84 23.86 13.21
C GLN A 377 -17.19 22.80 12.33
N PHE A 378 -16.85 21.64 12.89
CA PHE A 378 -16.17 20.57 12.17
C PHE A 378 -16.96 19.27 12.28
N TYR A 379 -17.03 18.54 11.17
CA TYR A 379 -17.61 17.21 11.09
C TYR A 379 -16.76 16.28 10.22
N PHE A 380 -16.61 15.04 10.68
CA PHE A 380 -16.32 13.93 9.78
C PHE A 380 -17.62 13.34 9.26
N LEU A 381 -17.70 13.03 7.97
CA LEU A 381 -18.83 12.35 7.36
C LEU A 381 -18.46 10.89 7.11
N PHE A 382 -19.00 9.96 7.89
CA PHE A 382 -18.79 8.53 7.68
C PHE A 382 -19.50 8.06 6.42
N GLN A 383 -18.72 7.60 5.45
CA GLN A 383 -19.18 7.16 4.13
C GLN A 383 -19.12 5.64 3.99
N SER A 384 -19.56 5.14 2.82
CA SER A 384 -19.26 3.75 2.44
C SER A 384 -17.76 3.47 2.42
N LEU A 385 -17.39 2.29 2.91
CA LEU A 385 -16.02 1.80 2.94
C LEU A 385 -15.47 1.73 1.52
N THR A 386 -14.36 2.42 1.30
CA THR A 386 -13.77 2.52 -0.05
C THR A 386 -12.93 1.31 -0.40
N HIS A 387 -12.23 0.74 0.60
CA HIS A 387 -11.47 -0.49 0.49
C HIS A 387 -11.97 -1.52 1.49
N PRO A 388 -13.20 -2.04 1.33
CA PRO A 388 -13.68 -3.12 2.20
C PRO A 388 -12.63 -4.25 2.27
N GLU A 389 -12.67 -5.00 3.37
CA GLU A 389 -11.74 -6.08 3.75
C GLU A 389 -10.39 -5.61 4.30
N ASN A 390 -9.96 -4.36 4.03
CA ASN A 390 -8.81 -3.80 4.73
C ASN A 390 -9.08 -3.75 6.24
N TRP A 391 -8.13 -4.25 7.04
CA TRP A 391 -8.28 -4.41 8.50
C TRP A 391 -9.52 -5.22 8.92
N GLY A 392 -10.07 -6.05 8.01
CA GLY A 392 -11.22 -6.93 8.29
C GLY A 392 -12.60 -6.30 8.15
N TYR A 393 -12.72 -4.98 7.93
CA TYR A 393 -14.02 -4.32 7.86
C TYR A 393 -14.74 -4.58 6.54
N VAL A 394 -15.96 -5.10 6.61
CA VAL A 394 -16.85 -5.26 5.45
C VAL A 394 -17.95 -4.19 5.49
N GLN A 395 -18.54 -3.91 4.34
CA GLN A 395 -19.63 -2.95 4.23
C GLN A 395 -20.80 -3.28 5.17
N PRO A 396 -21.36 -2.27 5.86
CA PRO A 396 -22.56 -2.48 6.66
C PRO A 396 -23.75 -2.78 5.74
N THR A 397 -24.63 -3.67 6.21
CA THR A 397 -25.86 -4.05 5.49
C THR A 397 -27.11 -3.34 6.02
N SER A 398 -27.00 -2.65 7.15
CA SER A 398 -28.04 -1.80 7.72
C SER A 398 -27.46 -0.49 8.27
N ILE A 399 -28.35 0.48 8.55
CA ILE A 399 -27.92 1.74 9.13
C ILE A 399 -27.38 1.57 10.56
N GLN A 400 -27.93 0.62 11.33
CA GLN A 400 -27.45 0.32 12.68
C GLN A 400 -26.03 -0.25 12.68
N GLU A 401 -25.70 -1.11 11.72
CA GLU A 401 -24.33 -1.59 11.53
C GLU A 401 -23.38 -0.46 11.14
N ARG A 402 -23.85 0.50 10.33
CA ARG A 402 -23.06 1.69 9.99
C ARG A 402 -22.83 2.57 11.21
N PHE A 403 -23.83 2.79 12.05
CA PHE A 403 -23.66 3.51 13.32
C PHE A 403 -22.67 2.80 14.27
N ALA A 404 -22.72 1.47 14.34
CA ALA A 404 -21.74 0.70 15.10
C ALA A 404 -20.32 0.91 14.56
N GLN A 405 -20.14 0.96 13.23
CA GLN A 405 -18.86 1.31 12.61
C GLN A 405 -18.42 2.75 12.90
N VAL A 406 -19.34 3.72 12.93
CA VAL A 406 -19.05 5.12 13.29
C VAL A 406 -18.54 5.22 14.72
N ASP A 407 -19.26 4.60 15.66
CA ASP A 407 -18.85 4.58 17.07
C ASP A 407 -17.50 3.88 17.23
N HIS A 408 -17.28 2.77 16.52
CA HIS A 408 -16.02 2.07 16.53
C HIS A 408 -14.88 2.93 15.94
N ALA A 409 -15.14 3.66 14.85
CA ALA A 409 -14.17 4.60 14.28
C ALA A 409 -13.79 5.69 15.28
N LYS A 410 -14.76 6.26 16.00
CA LYS A 410 -14.52 7.24 17.05
C LYS A 410 -13.61 6.69 18.16
N GLU A 411 -13.84 5.46 18.60
CA GLU A 411 -13.02 4.80 19.63
C GLU A 411 -11.62 4.45 19.13
N LEU A 412 -11.54 3.87 17.93
CA LEU A 412 -10.29 3.42 17.31
C LEU A 412 -9.36 4.59 16.99
N LEU A 413 -9.91 5.66 16.41
CA LEU A 413 -9.17 6.84 15.96
C LEU A 413 -9.07 7.93 17.04
N LYS A 414 -9.80 7.79 18.15
CA LYS A 414 -9.86 8.77 19.26
C LYS A 414 -10.18 10.19 18.78
N THR A 415 -11.07 10.32 17.80
CA THR A 415 -11.44 11.63 17.22
C THR A 415 -12.18 12.50 18.22
N SER A 416 -11.85 13.79 18.23
CA SER A 416 -12.58 14.80 18.99
C SER A 416 -13.61 15.53 18.11
N ILE A 417 -13.41 15.55 16.80
CA ILE A 417 -14.40 16.02 15.83
C ILE A 417 -15.61 15.06 15.83
N PRO A 418 -16.85 15.57 15.89
CA PRO A 418 -18.05 14.74 15.81
C PRO A 418 -18.27 14.13 14.42
N TRP A 419 -18.94 12.98 14.39
CA TRP A 419 -19.24 12.24 13.16
C TRP A 419 -20.69 12.42 12.73
N LEU A 420 -20.88 12.78 11.46
CA LEU A 420 -22.10 12.60 10.70
C LEU A 420 -22.05 11.24 10.00
N THR A 421 -23.20 10.72 9.58
CA THR A 421 -23.27 9.44 8.86
C THR A 421 -24.04 9.61 7.56
N ASP A 422 -23.45 9.20 6.44
CA ASP A 422 -24.12 9.21 5.14
C ASP A 422 -25.25 8.16 5.11
N THR A 423 -26.26 8.36 4.27
CA THR A 423 -27.39 7.42 4.14
C THR A 423 -26.92 6.08 3.56
N MET A 424 -27.70 5.01 3.70
CA MET A 424 -27.28 3.70 3.16
C MET A 424 -26.97 3.74 1.66
N ASN A 425 -27.65 4.61 0.90
CA ASN A 425 -27.40 4.85 -0.52
C ASN A 425 -26.18 5.76 -0.79
N GLY A 426 -25.61 6.41 0.23
CA GLY A 426 -24.45 7.27 0.10
C GLY A 426 -24.75 8.58 -0.62
N GLU A 427 -25.86 9.23 -0.29
CA GLU A 427 -26.34 10.44 -0.97
C GLU A 427 -25.28 11.54 -1.04
N MET A 428 -24.62 11.84 0.08
CA MET A 428 -23.59 12.87 0.13
C MET A 428 -22.37 12.45 -0.70
N LYS A 429 -21.89 11.22 -0.52
CA LYS A 429 -20.75 10.68 -1.30
C LYS A 429 -21.01 10.73 -2.81
N GLN A 430 -22.20 10.32 -3.24
CA GLN A 430 -22.57 10.27 -4.66
C GLN A 430 -22.74 11.67 -5.27
N HIS A 431 -23.44 12.56 -4.56
CA HIS A 431 -23.69 13.92 -5.04
C HIS A 431 -22.37 14.66 -5.32
N PHE A 432 -21.49 14.69 -4.31
CA PHE A 432 -20.22 15.38 -4.38
C PHE A 432 -19.10 14.60 -5.10
N GLY A 433 -19.32 13.31 -5.41
CA GLY A 433 -18.25 12.46 -5.93
C GLY A 433 -17.07 12.37 -4.96
N MET A 434 -17.37 12.27 -3.66
CA MET A 434 -16.35 12.38 -2.62
C MET A 434 -15.36 11.23 -2.69
N THR A 435 -14.08 11.58 -2.58
CA THR A 435 -13.05 10.66 -2.14
C THR A 435 -13.17 10.45 -0.62
N PRO A 436 -12.47 9.46 -0.05
CA PRO A 436 -12.62 9.10 1.36
C PRO A 436 -12.18 10.19 2.35
N ASN A 437 -11.47 11.23 1.90
CA ASN A 437 -11.06 12.36 2.72
C ASN A 437 -11.32 13.72 2.04
N SER A 438 -12.23 13.80 1.06
CA SER A 438 -12.60 15.09 0.46
C SER A 438 -13.03 16.09 1.54
N GLN A 439 -12.68 17.35 1.35
CA GLN A 439 -12.91 18.42 2.32
C GLN A 439 -13.79 19.50 1.72
N PHE A 440 -14.75 19.97 2.50
CA PHE A 440 -15.67 21.05 2.14
C PHE A 440 -15.79 22.03 3.30
N VAL A 441 -15.90 23.31 3.00
CA VAL A 441 -16.31 24.34 3.95
C VAL A 441 -17.55 25.01 3.38
N PHE A 442 -18.58 25.08 4.20
CA PHE A 442 -19.86 25.71 3.89
C PHE A 442 -20.03 26.97 4.74
N ASP A 443 -20.65 28.00 4.18
CA ASP A 443 -21.20 29.10 4.99
C ASP A 443 -22.53 28.71 5.64
N ARG A 444 -23.11 29.64 6.41
CA ARG A 444 -24.38 29.43 7.11
C ARG A 444 -25.59 29.21 6.19
N ASP A 445 -25.50 29.66 4.94
CA ASP A 445 -26.55 29.46 3.92
C ASP A 445 -26.34 28.15 3.13
N GLY A 446 -25.35 27.34 3.51
CA GLY A 446 -25.02 26.08 2.85
C GLY A 446 -24.30 26.26 1.51
N LYS A 447 -23.67 27.41 1.26
CA LYS A 447 -22.84 27.63 0.07
C LYS A 447 -21.44 27.09 0.26
N ILE A 448 -20.91 26.42 -0.75
CA ILE A 448 -19.53 25.94 -0.77
C ILE A 448 -18.59 27.16 -0.84
N VAL A 449 -17.82 27.42 0.20
CA VAL A 449 -16.78 28.47 0.22
C VAL A 449 -15.37 27.91 0.05
N HIS A 450 -15.18 26.62 0.35
CA HIS A 450 -13.96 25.88 0.02
C HIS A 450 -14.29 24.43 -0.31
N ARG A 451 -13.46 23.83 -1.16
CA ARG A 451 -13.51 22.40 -1.45
C ARG A 451 -12.13 21.90 -1.86
N ALA A 452 -11.85 20.63 -1.57
CA ALA A 452 -10.81 19.88 -2.25
C ALA A 452 -11.22 18.41 -2.40
N SER A 453 -10.89 17.86 -3.57
CA SER A 453 -11.11 16.45 -3.90
C SER A 453 -10.35 15.53 -2.94
N TRP A 454 -9.13 15.91 -2.52
CA TRP A 454 -8.30 15.22 -1.54
C TRP A 454 -7.97 16.13 -0.37
N GLY A 455 -8.22 15.66 0.84
CA GLY A 455 -8.04 16.42 2.07
C GLY A 455 -6.59 16.54 2.52
N ARG A 456 -6.17 17.75 2.91
CA ARG A 456 -4.88 18.04 3.57
C ARG A 456 -5.11 19.13 4.62
N GLY A 457 -4.56 18.97 5.83
CA GLY A 457 -4.72 19.96 6.89
C GLY A 457 -4.14 21.33 6.52
N SER A 458 -3.06 21.37 5.73
CA SER A 458 -2.46 22.64 5.27
C SER A 458 -3.42 23.46 4.41
N SER A 459 -4.04 22.86 3.40
CA SER A 459 -4.99 23.55 2.52
C SER A 459 -6.27 24.00 3.24
N LEU A 460 -6.73 23.21 4.21
CA LEU A 460 -7.87 23.59 5.03
C LEU A 460 -7.52 24.78 5.93
N ARG A 461 -6.34 24.76 6.55
CA ARG A 461 -5.84 25.84 7.39
C ARG A 461 -5.72 27.15 6.63
N GLU A 462 -5.11 27.12 5.44
CA GLU A 462 -4.97 28.28 4.56
C GLU A 462 -6.35 28.88 4.22
N SER A 463 -7.32 28.04 3.85
CA SER A 463 -8.66 28.50 3.56
C SER A 463 -9.37 29.10 4.78
N LEU A 464 -9.23 28.49 5.97
CA LEU A 464 -9.84 29.03 7.19
C LEU A 464 -9.15 30.33 7.64
N GLU A 465 -7.85 30.46 7.43
CA GLU A 465 -7.13 31.71 7.70
C GLU A 465 -7.66 32.85 6.84
N GLU A 466 -7.97 32.62 5.57
CA GLU A 466 -8.60 33.62 4.70
C GLU A 466 -10.03 33.97 5.17
N LEU A 467 -10.81 32.97 5.60
CA LEU A 467 -12.22 33.14 5.94
C LEU A 467 -12.48 33.73 7.35
N VAL A 468 -11.64 33.40 8.34
CA VAL A 468 -11.80 33.80 9.75
C VAL A 468 -10.53 34.35 10.41
N GLY A 469 -9.49 34.60 9.63
CA GLY A 469 -8.20 35.12 10.10
C GLY A 469 -7.29 34.04 10.71
N PRO A 470 -6.00 34.34 10.95
CA PRO A 470 -5.00 33.38 11.41
C PRO A 470 -5.29 32.88 12.84
N SER A 471 -5.08 31.60 13.10
CA SER A 471 -5.21 31.04 14.46
C SER A 471 -4.11 31.56 15.39
N GLU A 472 -4.44 31.80 16.66
CA GLU A 472 -3.47 32.27 17.67
C GLU A 472 -2.42 31.21 18.02
N LYS A 473 -2.79 29.95 17.82
CA LYS A 473 -1.95 28.77 18.01
C LYS A 473 -1.94 27.92 16.73
N VAL A 474 -0.87 27.16 16.54
CA VAL A 474 -0.75 26.19 15.45
C VAL A 474 -0.45 24.84 16.09
N THR A 475 -1.49 24.03 16.30
CA THR A 475 -1.35 22.68 16.83
C THR A 475 -0.72 21.75 15.78
N THR A 476 0.26 20.97 16.20
CA THR A 476 0.88 19.94 15.36
C THR A 476 0.23 18.56 15.57
N VAL A 477 0.35 17.67 14.58
CA VAL A 477 -0.15 16.28 14.70
C VAL A 477 0.48 15.54 15.88
N ALA A 478 1.77 15.81 16.15
CA ALA A 478 2.50 15.18 17.25
C ALA A 478 1.94 15.57 18.63
N GLU A 479 1.46 16.81 18.79
CA GLU A 479 0.86 17.29 20.06
C GLU A 479 -0.44 16.57 20.41
N LEU A 480 -1.22 16.15 19.40
CA LEU A 480 -2.50 15.48 19.63
C LEU A 480 -2.36 14.03 20.09
N ASN A 481 -1.19 13.41 19.88
CA ASN A 481 -0.91 12.01 20.25
C ASN A 481 -2.01 11.03 19.79
N LEU A 482 -2.53 11.23 18.57
CA LEU A 482 -3.60 10.42 17.99
C LEU A 482 -3.05 9.11 17.39
N PRO A 483 -3.83 8.02 17.41
CA PRO A 483 -3.44 6.73 16.86
C PRO A 483 -2.95 6.82 15.40
N GLN A 484 -1.77 6.27 15.12
CA GLN A 484 -1.21 6.13 13.78
C GLN A 484 -1.36 4.69 13.30
N PHE A 485 -1.75 4.51 12.04
CA PHE A 485 -1.98 3.18 11.45
C PHE A 485 -0.98 2.94 10.33
N THR A 486 -0.19 1.88 10.46
CA THR A 486 0.69 1.43 9.38
C THR A 486 -0.12 0.71 8.30
N SER A 487 0.43 0.68 7.09
CA SER A 487 -0.14 -0.13 6.02
C SER A 487 -0.15 -1.60 6.44
N GLN A 488 -1.32 -2.22 6.51
CA GLN A 488 -1.40 -3.67 6.62
C GLN A 488 -1.30 -4.28 5.23
N ARG A 489 -0.14 -4.85 4.92
CA ARG A 489 -0.04 -5.90 3.91
C ARG A 489 0.26 -7.19 4.65
N THR A 490 -0.68 -8.12 4.65
CA THR A 490 -0.40 -9.48 5.09
C THR A 490 0.59 -10.08 4.10
N ASN A 491 1.70 -10.61 4.59
CA ASN A 491 2.63 -11.33 3.75
C ASN A 491 1.91 -12.58 3.22
N PRO A 492 1.97 -12.89 1.91
CA PRO A 492 1.38 -14.12 1.38
C PRO A 492 1.80 -15.39 2.14
N ASN A 493 3.01 -15.43 2.69
CA ASN A 493 3.51 -16.55 3.47
C ASN A 493 2.86 -16.68 4.87
N ASP A 494 2.24 -15.61 5.38
CA ASP A 494 1.55 -15.61 6.67
C ASP A 494 0.07 -15.99 6.52
N MET A 495 -0.39 -16.26 5.30
CA MET A 495 -1.79 -16.56 5.00
C MET A 495 -2.08 -18.05 5.20
N LEU A 496 -3.14 -18.34 5.95
CA LEU A 496 -3.64 -19.69 6.23
C LEU A 496 -4.39 -20.30 5.05
N PHE A 497 -4.91 -19.47 4.13
CA PHE A 497 -5.59 -19.90 2.92
C PHE A 497 -5.08 -19.17 1.68
N GLU A 498 -5.07 -19.89 0.56
CA GLU A 498 -5.01 -19.27 -0.76
C GLU A 498 -6.29 -18.46 -1.02
N ARG A 499 -6.13 -17.21 -1.49
CA ARG A 499 -7.28 -16.34 -1.77
C ARG A 499 -7.96 -16.76 -3.05
N LYS A 500 -9.28 -16.94 -2.99
CA LYS A 500 -10.07 -17.20 -4.19
C LYS A 500 -10.32 -15.90 -4.93
N THR A 501 -10.24 -15.95 -6.26
CA THR A 501 -10.50 -14.80 -7.13
C THR A 501 -11.44 -15.22 -8.25
N LEU A 502 -12.18 -14.24 -8.78
CA LEU A 502 -12.95 -14.40 -10.00
C LEU A 502 -12.06 -14.03 -11.18
N GLU A 503 -12.32 -14.64 -12.33
CA GLU A 503 -11.64 -14.25 -13.57
C GLU A 503 -12.12 -12.85 -14.00
N GLY A 504 -11.18 -11.95 -14.26
CA GLY A 504 -11.49 -10.56 -14.64
C GLY A 504 -11.89 -9.67 -13.45
N ILE A 505 -12.81 -8.73 -13.69
CA ILE A 505 -13.24 -7.75 -12.68
C ILE A 505 -14.44 -8.29 -11.90
N ALA A 506 -14.21 -8.60 -10.62
CA ALA A 506 -15.25 -8.96 -9.68
C ALA A 506 -16.13 -7.74 -9.35
N ALA A 507 -17.44 -7.88 -9.50
CA ALA A 507 -18.40 -6.83 -9.22
C ALA A 507 -19.20 -7.17 -7.94
N PRO A 508 -19.17 -6.31 -6.90
CA PRO A 508 -19.91 -6.58 -5.67
C PRO A 508 -21.41 -6.54 -5.90
N LEU A 509 -22.11 -7.49 -5.29
CA LEU A 509 -23.56 -7.60 -5.35
C LEU A 509 -24.22 -6.97 -4.12
N LYS A 510 -25.46 -6.50 -4.29
CA LYS A 510 -26.30 -6.08 -3.17
C LYS A 510 -26.56 -7.26 -2.24
N VAL A 511 -26.37 -7.03 -0.94
CA VAL A 511 -26.56 -8.03 0.11
C VAL A 511 -27.16 -7.39 1.35
N VAL A 512 -28.06 -8.13 2.00
CA VAL A 512 -28.64 -7.76 3.30
C VAL A 512 -28.56 -8.97 4.22
N ALA A 513 -28.11 -8.76 5.47
CA ALA A 513 -28.19 -9.79 6.49
C ALA A 513 -29.64 -9.96 6.96
N GLY A 514 -30.13 -11.20 7.03
CA GLY A 514 -31.44 -11.54 7.58
C GLY A 514 -31.48 -11.43 9.12
N GLY A 515 -32.63 -11.69 9.73
CA GLY A 515 -32.86 -11.66 11.18
C GLY A 515 -33.26 -10.28 11.72
N GLU A 516 -33.51 -10.19 13.02
CA GLU A 516 -33.94 -8.93 13.67
C GLU A 516 -32.82 -7.87 13.66
N GLU A 517 -33.21 -6.63 13.38
CA GLU A 517 -32.31 -5.48 13.45
C GLU A 517 -32.02 -5.12 14.90
N MET A 518 -30.73 -5.01 15.24
CA MET A 518 -30.28 -4.60 16.56
C MET A 518 -29.89 -3.13 16.57
N GLN A 519 -30.00 -2.49 17.73
CA GLN A 519 -29.45 -1.14 17.93
C GLN A 519 -27.92 -1.16 17.92
N ALA A 520 -27.32 -0.08 17.42
CA ALA A 520 -25.86 0.04 17.26
C ALA A 520 -25.06 -0.25 18.55
N GLU A 521 -25.57 0.15 19.72
CA GLU A 521 -24.92 -0.10 21.01
C GLU A 521 -24.80 -1.60 21.30
N SER A 522 -25.83 -2.37 20.93
CA SER A 522 -25.83 -3.83 21.11
C SER A 522 -24.92 -4.52 20.11
N LEU A 523 -24.77 -3.96 18.90
CA LEU A 523 -23.87 -4.43 17.85
C LEU A 523 -22.38 -4.22 18.16
N LYS A 524 -22.04 -3.61 19.29
CA LYS A 524 -20.66 -3.47 19.79
C LYS A 524 -20.36 -4.31 21.01
N SER A 525 -21.35 -5.02 21.55
CA SER A 525 -21.15 -5.84 22.73
C SER A 525 -20.21 -7.01 22.40
N LEU A 526 -19.18 -7.17 23.23
CA LEU A 526 -18.30 -8.34 23.19
C LEU A 526 -18.92 -9.57 23.84
N ASP A 527 -20.08 -9.43 24.49
CA ASP A 527 -20.81 -10.55 25.06
C ASP A 527 -21.67 -11.22 23.98
N PHE A 528 -21.84 -12.54 24.08
CA PHE A 528 -22.58 -13.29 23.07
C PHE A 528 -24.05 -12.87 23.03
N THR A 529 -24.55 -12.60 21.82
CA THR A 529 -25.96 -12.32 21.53
C THR A 529 -26.35 -13.06 20.25
N GLU A 530 -27.38 -13.88 20.32
CA GLU A 530 -27.83 -14.72 19.21
C GLU A 530 -28.27 -13.90 18.00
N SER A 531 -28.92 -12.76 18.24
CA SER A 531 -29.35 -11.81 17.20
C SER A 531 -28.22 -10.97 16.62
N ASN A 532 -26.95 -11.20 16.95
CA ASN A 532 -25.83 -10.44 16.41
C ASN A 532 -25.34 -11.03 15.06
N ARG A 533 -24.50 -10.30 14.33
CA ARG A 533 -23.98 -10.69 13.02
C ARG A 533 -22.45 -10.76 13.06
N TYR A 534 -21.92 -11.84 13.62
CA TYR A 534 -20.48 -12.01 13.78
C TYR A 534 -19.75 -12.20 12.46
N ALA A 535 -20.37 -12.87 11.48
CA ALA A 535 -19.84 -12.95 10.13
C ALA A 535 -20.53 -11.94 9.20
N LYS A 536 -19.74 -11.29 8.34
CA LYS A 536 -20.20 -10.44 7.24
C LYS A 536 -19.93 -11.12 5.91
N LEU A 537 -20.91 -11.07 5.01
CA LEU A 537 -20.80 -11.60 3.66
C LEU A 537 -20.49 -10.46 2.67
N ARG A 538 -19.45 -10.66 1.84
CA ARG A 538 -19.24 -9.89 0.61
C ARG A 538 -19.43 -10.82 -0.60
N PRO A 539 -20.59 -10.78 -1.27
CA PRO A 539 -20.79 -11.49 -2.52
C PRO A 539 -20.29 -10.66 -3.69
N GLU A 540 -19.56 -11.28 -4.61
CA GLU A 540 -19.12 -10.66 -5.86
C GLU A 540 -19.41 -11.59 -7.03
N ALA A 541 -19.82 -11.04 -8.16
CA ALA A 541 -20.10 -11.78 -9.38
C ALA A 541 -19.08 -11.43 -10.46
N ASP A 542 -18.80 -12.39 -11.32
CA ASP A 542 -18.12 -12.09 -12.58
C ASP A 542 -19.03 -11.29 -13.52
N GLN A 543 -18.45 -10.80 -14.62
CA GLN A 543 -19.19 -10.01 -15.61
C GLN A 543 -20.22 -10.85 -16.38
N GLN A 544 -20.02 -12.16 -16.51
CA GLN A 544 -20.90 -13.03 -17.27
C GLN A 544 -22.20 -13.30 -16.52
N LEU A 545 -22.10 -13.56 -15.21
CA LEU A 545 -23.21 -13.77 -14.29
C LEU A 545 -24.10 -12.53 -14.25
N LEU A 546 -23.52 -11.33 -14.13
CA LEU A 546 -24.29 -10.08 -14.14
C LEU A 546 -25.03 -9.82 -15.46
N ARG A 547 -24.48 -10.26 -16.61
CA ARG A 547 -25.07 -10.01 -17.92
C ARG A 547 -26.09 -11.06 -18.35
N THR A 548 -25.89 -12.31 -17.95
CA THR A 548 -26.61 -13.46 -18.51
C THR A 548 -27.38 -14.27 -17.46
N GLY A 549 -27.17 -13.99 -16.17
CA GLY A 549 -27.68 -14.85 -15.10
C GLY A 549 -26.92 -16.17 -14.96
N SER A 550 -25.81 -16.35 -15.69
CA SER A 550 -24.97 -17.55 -15.61
C SER A 550 -23.48 -17.19 -15.60
N GLY A 551 -22.72 -17.75 -14.67
CA GLY A 551 -21.30 -17.44 -14.46
C GLY A 551 -20.86 -17.79 -13.03
N GLN A 552 -19.76 -17.23 -12.57
CA GLN A 552 -19.21 -17.47 -11.23
C GLN A 552 -19.67 -16.41 -10.21
N LEU A 553 -20.04 -16.92 -9.04
CA LEU A 553 -20.33 -16.17 -7.83
C LEU A 553 -19.24 -16.47 -6.80
N TYR A 554 -18.62 -15.42 -6.29
CA TYR A 554 -17.72 -15.46 -5.15
C TYR A 554 -18.48 -15.12 -3.87
N LEU A 555 -18.29 -15.93 -2.82
CA LEU A 555 -18.79 -15.69 -1.47
C LEU A 555 -17.61 -15.56 -0.51
N GLY A 556 -17.41 -14.37 0.05
CA GLY A 556 -16.40 -14.14 1.08
C GLY A 556 -17.02 -13.82 2.44
N PHE A 557 -16.85 -14.70 3.41
CA PHE A 557 -17.28 -14.51 4.79
C PHE A 557 -16.12 -14.04 5.66
N ARG A 558 -16.30 -12.94 6.40
CA ARG A 558 -15.29 -12.37 7.30
C ARG A 558 -15.89 -12.15 8.68
N GLN A 559 -15.14 -12.40 9.74
CA GLN A 559 -15.56 -12.01 11.08
C GLN A 559 -15.55 -10.49 11.19
N ASP A 560 -16.56 -9.92 11.84
CA ASP A 560 -16.66 -8.49 12.10
C ASP A 560 -15.67 -8.09 13.20
N PRO A 561 -14.65 -7.26 12.89
CA PRO A 561 -13.66 -6.84 13.88
C PRO A 561 -14.28 -6.12 15.09
N ILE A 562 -15.46 -5.50 14.94
CA ILE A 562 -16.16 -4.78 16.01
C ILE A 562 -16.57 -5.73 17.14
N LEU A 563 -16.92 -6.97 16.81
CA LEU A 563 -17.45 -7.95 17.76
C LEU A 563 -16.34 -8.81 18.41
N GLY A 564 -15.12 -8.71 17.88
CA GLY A 564 -13.96 -9.45 18.39
C GLY A 564 -14.13 -10.98 18.34
N ALA A 565 -15.00 -11.47 17.46
CA ALA A 565 -15.19 -12.89 17.24
C ALA A 565 -14.10 -13.44 16.30
N GLU A 566 -13.68 -14.67 16.56
CA GLU A 566 -12.73 -15.44 15.79
C GLU A 566 -13.39 -16.75 15.34
N TRP A 567 -12.90 -17.32 14.25
CA TRP A 567 -13.26 -18.67 13.83
C TRP A 567 -12.68 -19.68 14.80
N ASN A 568 -13.45 -20.70 15.17
CA ASN A 568 -12.93 -21.88 15.84
C ASN A 568 -12.70 -23.00 14.82
N ASN A 569 -11.43 -23.27 14.49
CA ASN A 569 -11.09 -24.28 13.48
C ASN A 569 -11.01 -25.69 14.06
N LEU A 570 -10.99 -25.85 15.39
CA LEU A 570 -11.02 -27.16 16.03
C LEU A 570 -12.44 -27.74 16.08
N ALA A 571 -13.45 -26.88 15.92
CA ALA A 571 -14.85 -27.27 15.77
C ALA A 571 -15.17 -27.68 14.31
N THR A 572 -16.46 -27.91 14.04
CA THR A 572 -16.93 -28.13 12.67
C THR A 572 -16.62 -26.89 11.82
N PRO A 573 -15.99 -27.05 10.63
CA PRO A 573 -15.67 -25.93 9.76
C PRO A 573 -16.93 -25.13 9.38
N PRO A 574 -16.79 -23.80 9.16
CA PRO A 574 -17.88 -22.99 8.63
C PRO A 574 -18.43 -23.59 7.34
N LYS A 575 -19.75 -23.75 7.25
CA LYS A 575 -20.41 -24.30 6.07
C LYS A 575 -21.52 -23.39 5.60
N TYR A 576 -21.65 -23.25 4.28
CA TYR A 576 -22.73 -22.48 3.69
C TYR A 576 -23.76 -23.38 3.01
N ARG A 577 -24.97 -22.85 2.86
CA ARG A 577 -26.04 -23.40 2.03
C ARG A 577 -26.70 -22.28 1.25
N ILE A 578 -26.89 -22.47 -0.05
CA ILE A 578 -27.60 -21.52 -0.91
C ILE A 578 -28.95 -22.13 -1.28
N THR A 579 -30.01 -21.34 -1.13
CA THR A 579 -31.36 -21.70 -1.53
C THR A 579 -31.87 -20.66 -2.53
N ALA A 580 -32.36 -21.13 -3.68
CA ALA A 580 -32.83 -20.27 -4.75
C ALA A 580 -33.88 -20.99 -5.62
N ASP A 581 -34.90 -20.27 -6.04
CA ASP A 581 -35.97 -20.80 -6.89
C ASP A 581 -35.62 -20.61 -8.37
N GLY A 582 -35.58 -21.71 -9.13
CA GLY A 582 -35.31 -21.67 -10.59
C GLY A 582 -33.85 -21.43 -10.97
N VAL A 583 -32.94 -21.31 -9.98
CA VAL A 583 -31.50 -21.10 -10.20
C VAL A 583 -30.74 -22.40 -9.97
N THR A 584 -29.86 -22.77 -10.90
CA THR A 584 -28.95 -23.90 -10.70
C THR A 584 -27.67 -23.40 -10.03
N ILE A 585 -27.31 -24.00 -8.90
CA ILE A 585 -26.16 -23.58 -8.08
C ILE A 585 -25.27 -24.80 -7.86
N THR A 586 -23.97 -24.67 -8.13
CA THR A 586 -23.00 -25.76 -7.96
C THR A 586 -21.67 -25.26 -7.39
N PRO A 587 -21.24 -25.74 -6.21
CA PRO A 587 -22.02 -26.52 -5.25
C PRO A 587 -23.05 -25.64 -4.53
N ALA A 588 -24.24 -26.17 -4.24
CA ALA A 588 -25.26 -25.47 -3.44
C ALA A 588 -24.91 -25.45 -1.93
N MET A 589 -24.00 -26.32 -1.50
CA MET A 589 -23.50 -26.42 -0.13
C MET A 589 -22.03 -26.80 -0.14
N ALA A 590 -21.21 -26.14 0.65
CA ALA A 590 -19.83 -26.57 0.89
C ALA A 590 -19.35 -26.15 2.29
N GLU A 591 -18.30 -26.82 2.76
CA GLU A 591 -17.60 -26.51 4.01
C GLU A 591 -16.27 -25.85 3.72
N ALA A 592 -15.83 -24.95 4.60
CA ALA A 592 -14.51 -24.36 4.55
C ALA A 592 -13.44 -25.44 4.77
N GLU A 593 -12.25 -25.21 4.23
CA GLU A 593 -11.11 -26.08 4.48
C GLU A 593 -10.75 -26.08 5.98
N LYS A 594 -10.42 -27.27 6.48
CA LYS A 594 -10.13 -27.50 7.89
C LYS A 594 -8.68 -27.09 8.19
N LEU A 595 -8.51 -26.25 9.20
CA LEU A 595 -7.19 -25.84 9.68
C LEU A 595 -6.79 -26.55 10.96
N SER A 596 -5.48 -26.63 11.20
CA SER A 596 -4.89 -27.16 12.44
C SER A 596 -4.68 -26.08 13.51
N VAL A 597 -4.64 -24.81 13.14
CA VAL A 597 -4.51 -23.70 14.10
C VAL A 597 -5.80 -23.53 14.88
N GLU A 598 -5.72 -23.24 16.18
CA GLU A 598 -6.89 -23.24 17.07
C GLU A 598 -8.00 -22.25 16.63
N SER A 599 -7.61 -21.01 16.35
CA SER A 599 -8.50 -19.95 15.88
C SER A 599 -7.78 -18.98 14.95
N ASP A 600 -8.56 -18.26 14.13
CA ASP A 600 -8.08 -17.18 13.27
C ASP A 600 -9.21 -16.21 12.89
N THR A 601 -8.88 -15.19 12.09
CA THR A 601 -9.82 -14.21 11.53
C THR A 601 -9.80 -14.17 10.00
N GLU A 602 -9.17 -15.15 9.36
CA GLU A 602 -9.06 -15.22 7.91
C GLU A 602 -10.41 -15.45 7.23
N PRO A 603 -10.61 -14.90 6.02
CA PRO A 603 -11.86 -15.09 5.31
C PRO A 603 -12.13 -16.55 4.95
N ARG A 604 -13.41 -16.91 4.94
CA ARG A 604 -13.89 -18.18 4.37
C ARG A 604 -14.47 -17.88 3.01
N GLU A 605 -13.75 -18.28 1.98
CA GLU A 605 -13.98 -17.88 0.59
C GLU A 605 -14.43 -19.08 -0.23
N PHE A 606 -15.46 -18.88 -1.06
CA PHE A 606 -16.04 -19.93 -1.89
C PHE A 606 -16.31 -19.42 -3.30
N LEU A 607 -16.11 -20.29 -4.29
CA LEU A 607 -16.52 -20.07 -5.67
C LEU A 607 -17.70 -20.99 -5.97
N VAL A 608 -18.69 -20.44 -6.65
CA VAL A 608 -19.96 -21.11 -6.94
C VAL A 608 -20.32 -20.84 -8.39
N ASP A 609 -20.56 -21.91 -9.15
CA ASP A 609 -21.12 -21.81 -10.48
C ASP A 609 -22.64 -21.61 -10.38
N VAL A 610 -23.13 -20.56 -11.02
CA VAL A 610 -24.55 -20.19 -11.04
C VAL A 610 -25.05 -20.22 -12.47
N LYS A 611 -26.26 -20.76 -12.69
CA LYS A 611 -26.96 -20.73 -13.98
C LYS A 611 -28.42 -20.35 -13.81
N ASN A 612 -28.97 -19.65 -14.79
CA ASN A 612 -30.37 -19.24 -14.87
C ASN A 612 -30.83 -18.35 -13.69
N TRP A 613 -29.94 -17.50 -13.17
CA TRP A 613 -30.31 -16.51 -12.17
C TRP A 613 -30.99 -15.30 -12.82
N GLU A 614 -32.32 -15.24 -12.70
CA GLU A 614 -33.10 -14.12 -13.21
C GLU A 614 -32.89 -12.84 -12.39
N ALA A 615 -32.74 -11.70 -13.08
CA ALA A 615 -32.63 -10.39 -12.44
C ALA A 615 -33.85 -10.07 -11.57
N GLY A 616 -33.61 -9.46 -10.40
CA GLY A 616 -34.66 -9.08 -9.44
C GLY A 616 -35.12 -10.20 -8.50
N LYS A 617 -34.82 -11.48 -8.79
CA LYS A 617 -35.05 -12.59 -7.85
C LYS A 617 -33.83 -12.76 -6.94
N PRO A 618 -33.97 -12.65 -5.61
CA PRO A 618 -32.84 -12.88 -4.72
C PRO A 618 -32.54 -14.37 -4.52
N ILE A 619 -31.33 -14.68 -4.08
CA ILE A 619 -30.96 -15.97 -3.50
C ILE A 619 -30.73 -15.81 -2.00
N LYS A 620 -30.97 -16.88 -1.24
CA LYS A 620 -30.67 -16.93 0.19
C LYS A 620 -29.36 -17.69 0.40
N VAL A 621 -28.46 -17.10 1.18
CA VAL A 621 -27.19 -17.71 1.59
C VAL A 621 -27.22 -17.85 3.11
N GLU A 622 -27.25 -19.08 3.60
CA GLU A 622 -27.11 -19.41 5.02
C GLU A 622 -25.66 -19.83 5.30
N ILE A 623 -25.10 -19.41 6.44
CA ILE A 623 -23.84 -19.91 6.97
C ILE A 623 -24.01 -20.41 8.41
N GLN A 624 -23.46 -21.59 8.68
CA GLN A 624 -23.40 -22.19 10.01
C GLN A 624 -21.94 -22.29 10.45
N TYR A 625 -21.61 -21.76 11.63
CA TYR A 625 -20.24 -21.70 12.13
C TYR A 625 -20.22 -21.50 13.66
N PHE A 626 -19.03 -21.53 14.25
CA PHE A 626 -18.83 -21.17 15.66
C PHE A 626 -18.21 -19.78 15.76
N ALA A 627 -18.91 -18.85 16.41
CA ALA A 627 -18.36 -17.55 16.79
C ALA A 627 -17.73 -17.69 18.18
N CYS A 628 -16.46 -17.31 18.32
CA CYS A 628 -15.74 -17.49 19.58
C CYS A 628 -14.95 -16.23 19.94
N ASN A 629 -14.98 -15.85 21.21
CA ASN A 629 -14.22 -14.72 21.73
C ASN A 629 -13.39 -15.20 22.92
N LYS A 630 -12.10 -15.40 22.69
CA LYS A 630 -11.15 -15.92 23.69
C LYS A 630 -11.07 -15.02 24.92
N LYS A 631 -11.09 -13.69 24.73
CA LYS A 631 -11.01 -12.70 25.83
C LYS A 631 -12.21 -12.78 26.76
N LYS A 632 -13.39 -13.12 26.23
CA LYS A 632 -14.63 -13.25 26.99
C LYS A 632 -14.98 -14.68 27.38
N GLY A 633 -14.22 -15.67 26.89
CA GLY A 633 -14.37 -17.07 27.26
C GLY A 633 -15.64 -17.75 26.73
N TRP A 634 -16.21 -17.27 25.62
CA TRP A 634 -17.37 -17.90 24.99
C TRP A 634 -17.07 -18.37 23.57
N CYS A 635 -17.76 -19.45 23.17
CA CYS A 635 -17.69 -20.04 21.84
C CYS A 635 -19.04 -20.71 21.56
N LYS A 636 -19.80 -20.19 20.61
CA LYS A 636 -21.21 -20.54 20.41
C LYS A 636 -21.50 -20.84 18.94
N PRO A 637 -22.33 -21.86 18.64
CA PRO A 637 -22.79 -22.08 17.28
C PRO A 637 -23.71 -20.93 16.86
N VAL A 638 -23.51 -20.43 15.65
CA VAL A 638 -24.26 -19.33 15.05
C VAL A 638 -24.72 -19.77 13.66
N THR A 639 -25.96 -19.45 13.34
CA THR A 639 -26.51 -19.53 11.98
C THR A 639 -26.91 -18.14 11.54
N GLN A 640 -26.42 -17.71 10.37
CA GLN A 640 -26.77 -16.42 9.78
C GLN A 640 -27.29 -16.62 8.36
N GLU A 641 -28.37 -15.91 8.04
CA GLU A 641 -28.92 -15.85 6.68
C GLU A 641 -28.56 -14.50 6.05
N PHE A 642 -28.31 -14.51 4.74
CA PHE A 642 -28.15 -13.35 3.90
C PHE A 642 -29.06 -13.47 2.68
N THR A 643 -29.62 -12.35 2.25
CA THR A 643 -30.32 -12.23 0.97
C THR A 643 -29.40 -11.50 0.00
N VAL A 644 -29.15 -12.10 -1.16
CA VAL A 644 -28.25 -11.55 -2.19
C VAL A 644 -29.06 -11.35 -3.47
N TRP A 645 -28.91 -10.18 -4.09
CA TRP A 645 -29.56 -9.86 -5.37
C TRP A 645 -28.54 -9.85 -6.50
N LEU A 646 -28.94 -10.31 -7.69
CA LEU A 646 -28.16 -10.13 -8.92
C LEU A 646 -28.25 -8.67 -9.40
N GLU A 647 -27.72 -7.77 -8.58
CA GLU A 647 -27.62 -6.35 -8.86
C GLU A 647 -26.31 -5.84 -8.27
N GLN A 648 -25.52 -5.11 -9.08
CA GLN A 648 -24.27 -4.55 -8.62
C GLN A 648 -24.50 -3.48 -7.56
N ASP A 649 -23.86 -3.61 -6.40
CA ASP A 649 -23.80 -2.56 -5.39
C ASP A 649 -22.65 -1.59 -5.70
N ARG A 650 -22.98 -0.46 -6.33
CA ARG A 650 -22.02 0.59 -6.66
C ARG A 650 -21.44 1.30 -5.43
N THR A 651 -22.06 1.14 -4.26
CA THR A 651 -21.62 1.74 -3.01
C THR A 651 -20.71 0.81 -2.21
N ALA A 652 -20.59 -0.46 -2.60
CA ALA A 652 -19.89 -1.49 -1.83
C ALA A 652 -18.36 -1.36 -1.79
N GLY A 653 -17.78 -0.34 -2.42
CA GLY A 653 -16.33 -0.13 -2.47
C GLY A 653 -15.58 -1.19 -3.28
N MET A 654 -14.26 -1.01 -3.39
CA MET A 654 -13.40 -1.79 -4.28
C MET A 654 -12.27 -2.48 -3.50
N VAL A 655 -12.08 -3.75 -3.77
CA VAL A 655 -11.00 -4.58 -3.21
C VAL A 655 -9.85 -4.66 -4.20
N ALA A 656 -8.63 -4.39 -3.72
CA ALA A 656 -7.42 -4.49 -4.53
C ALA A 656 -7.23 -5.93 -5.04
N GLY A 657 -7.01 -6.07 -6.35
CA GLY A 657 -6.77 -7.39 -6.96
C GLY A 657 -8.03 -8.21 -7.28
N ARG A 658 -9.24 -7.72 -6.95
CA ARG A 658 -10.51 -8.36 -7.35
C ARG A 658 -11.44 -7.41 -8.09
N SER A 659 -11.86 -6.33 -7.43
CA SER A 659 -12.71 -5.30 -8.04
C SER A 659 -11.89 -4.14 -8.62
N HIS A 660 -10.74 -3.82 -8.01
CA HIS A 660 -9.84 -2.77 -8.49
C HIS A 660 -8.78 -3.37 -9.44
N PHE A 661 -8.65 -2.79 -10.64
CA PHE A 661 -7.57 -3.12 -11.57
C PHE A 661 -6.20 -2.97 -10.87
N PRO A 662 -5.21 -3.85 -11.13
CA PRO A 662 -3.86 -3.62 -10.65
C PRO A 662 -3.40 -2.28 -11.24
N GLY A 663 -3.10 -1.31 -10.39
CA GLY A 663 -2.29 -0.17 -10.76
C GLY A 663 -0.90 -0.67 -11.14
N GLY A 664 -0.74 -1.08 -12.39
CA GLY A 664 0.50 -1.51 -12.99
C GLY A 664 0.28 -1.49 -14.49
N GLY A 665 1.03 -0.65 -15.20
CA GLY A 665 1.06 -0.65 -16.66
C GLY A 665 1.55 -2.01 -17.17
N GLY A 666 0.62 -2.95 -17.30
CA GLY A 666 0.79 -4.09 -18.17
C GLY A 666 0.77 -3.56 -19.59
N ARG A 667 1.92 -3.63 -20.26
CA ARG A 667 1.98 -3.61 -21.71
C ARG A 667 0.89 -4.57 -22.19
N GLY A 668 -0.12 -4.03 -22.85
CA GLY A 668 -1.13 -4.86 -23.48
C GLY A 668 -0.43 -5.76 -24.48
N ASP A 669 -0.54 -7.06 -24.28
CA ASP A 669 -0.38 -7.99 -25.37
C ASP A 669 -1.46 -7.64 -26.40
N GLY A 670 -1.01 -7.00 -27.47
CA GLY A 670 -1.82 -6.66 -28.62
C GLY A 670 -2.25 -7.93 -29.34
N GLN A 671 -3.31 -8.57 -28.84
CA GLN A 671 -4.05 -9.52 -29.66
C GLN A 671 -5.04 -8.75 -30.53
N ARG A 672 -4.57 -8.53 -31.75
CA ARG A 672 -5.29 -7.98 -32.91
C ARG A 672 -6.73 -8.50 -32.95
N ARG A 673 -7.70 -7.60 -32.75
CA ARG A 673 -9.05 -7.79 -33.31
C ARG A 673 -8.99 -7.41 -34.78
N GLY A 674 -8.81 -8.43 -35.61
CA GLY A 674 -9.18 -8.38 -37.01
C GLY A 674 -10.51 -9.12 -37.18
N GLN A 675 -11.42 -8.45 -37.89
CA GLN A 675 -12.77 -8.87 -38.33
C GLN A 675 -13.91 -8.64 -37.34
#